data_AF-A0AAW3ZS75-F1
#
_entry.id   AF-A0AAW3ZS75-F1
#
_cell.length_a   1.000
_cell.length_b   1.000
_cell.length_c   1.000
_cell.angle_alpha   90.00
_cell.angle_beta   90.00
_cell.angle_gamma   90.00
#
_symmetry.space_group_name_H-M   'P 1'
#
loop_
_entity.id
_entity.type
_entity.pdbx_description
1 polymer ?
#
loop_
_entity_poly.entity_id
_entity_poly.type
_entity_poly.pdbx_seq_one_letter_code
_entity_poly.pdbx_strand_id
1 'polypeptide(L)'
;MPNFISRLALLGGLILAVGPLQAQDVFTDSFETPFNFPKDQAEASRFLNQATFGATLNTISSLTSSNIEGWLTQQKNLPPTLSRAFLEQITVNENNANTSLSQNHRLHRWFDVAVTAPDQLRQRVAWALSQIIVVSDQDAGLSGEPIMMAEWNDLLVREALGNFRVLLGAVARSPMMGRYLTHLRNRKFEVTPRCYDQRPPLNDDTFSGNGTLIDERDYHSCTSSDATNNGQVEPIIAAYQLPSGGLIAPDENFAREVMQLFTIGLIERDADFSPLPNPSNPQPTYDQKTITELSRVLTGLGYQCSGNRVVGGVPINRNCNCSGSDCSFVTGNFFSTPGSININGRSGLVHPDRYEPMICYPRYHDTGRDRTGIQLPGDDTANPVQPQGALVQIAPGLNIPGGTPGPDKQLTIAGTLMIFQSEVSPGQTRNNASRCDEIGVNSPQTDKNTCLNYCNDSLEAALDLLFLEPNTAVMISRQLIQRLVTSNPTPQYIERVTRVFENNGSGTRGDLFAVVKAILMDPEARSAPSNDAGLVNRGKPREPMLKLVQLWRAFGAISGDTRADGYRRWPNMSCGSVGGSWPDCIYQQRPLGAPTVFNFYEPDFQAPGEIATLGLFSPELQIVNESTAVLAANDLLLQLCSGRNNSNNCSSPLSGTPPNTRAYFPDSAVDELAGTCGTSCSPADDQALIEKINVRLFGGSMSGTLGDLNNAASGANTGLKAVLFKLLRDGITTSLGESNPQNTRRREALYTLHLALIAPEFNTQR
;
A
#
# COMPACT_ATOMS: atom_id res chain seq x y z
N MET A 1 38.70 41.50 71.11
CA MET A 1 39.51 40.50 71.85
C MET A 1 38.56 39.69 72.73
N PRO A 2 38.62 38.35 72.76
CA PRO A 2 38.98 37.47 71.64
C PRO A 2 38.15 36.17 71.53
N ASN A 3 38.11 35.64 70.29
CA ASN A 3 38.08 34.22 69.83
C ASN A 3 36.81 33.34 70.06
N PHE A 4 36.43 32.36 69.22
CA PHE A 4 37.20 31.48 68.33
C PHE A 4 36.38 30.99 67.10
N ILE A 5 36.98 31.22 65.92
CA ILE A 5 37.06 30.47 64.65
C ILE A 5 36.47 29.03 64.60
N SER A 6 35.56 28.76 63.62
CA SER A 6 35.76 27.87 62.45
C SER A 6 34.46 27.23 61.94
N ARG A 7 34.00 27.65 60.74
CA ARG A 7 33.60 26.81 59.60
C ARG A 7 33.12 27.70 58.43
N LEU A 8 34.08 28.09 57.59
CA LEU A 8 33.93 28.41 56.16
C LEU A 8 33.31 27.19 55.44
N ALA A 9 32.58 27.25 54.32
CA ALA A 9 32.10 28.26 53.37
C ALA A 9 31.01 27.54 52.54
N LEU A 10 30.14 28.09 51.70
CA LEU A 10 30.14 29.31 50.90
C LEU A 10 28.69 29.47 50.36
N LEU A 11 28.07 30.64 50.58
CA LEU A 11 26.82 31.07 49.96
C LEU A 11 27.19 31.95 48.76
N GLY A 12 26.81 31.56 47.55
CA GLY A 12 26.96 32.35 46.32
C GLY A 12 25.66 32.26 45.52
N GLY A 13 25.05 33.40 45.26
CA GLY A 13 23.67 33.53 44.80
C GLY A 13 23.40 33.29 43.32
N LEU A 14 22.12 32.98 43.09
CA LEU A 14 21.25 33.27 41.95
C LEU A 14 21.87 33.94 40.70
N ILE A 15 21.90 33.18 39.58
CA ILE A 15 21.62 33.69 38.23
C ILE A 15 20.72 32.65 37.53
N LEU A 16 19.59 33.13 37.00
CA LEU A 16 18.59 32.38 36.23
C LEU A 16 19.17 31.88 34.89
N ALA A 17 19.11 30.57 34.66
CA ALA A 17 19.18 29.98 33.33
C ALA A 17 18.15 28.83 33.27
N VAL A 18 17.08 29.04 32.50
CA VAL A 18 16.07 28.03 32.19
C VAL A 18 16.66 27.11 31.11
N GLY A 19 17.11 25.92 31.52
CA GLY A 19 17.45 24.81 30.62
C GLY A 19 16.26 23.84 30.49
N PRO A 20 16.21 23.01 29.42
CA PRO A 20 15.05 22.18 29.13
C PRO A 20 14.82 21.14 30.23
N LEU A 21 13.56 21.01 30.65
CA LEU A 21 13.08 19.98 31.57
C LEU A 21 13.43 18.59 31.01
N GLN A 22 14.46 17.97 31.58
CA GLN A 22 14.61 16.53 31.50
C GLN A 22 13.50 15.91 32.34
N ALA A 23 12.71 15.03 31.71
CA ALA A 23 11.73 14.20 32.39
C ALA A 23 12.45 13.38 33.47
N GLN A 24 12.19 13.70 34.74
CA GLN A 24 12.61 12.85 35.84
C GLN A 24 11.59 11.71 35.97
N ASP A 25 12.10 10.49 35.80
CA ASP A 25 11.49 9.24 36.23
C ASP A 25 11.05 9.36 37.70
N VAL A 26 9.74 9.38 37.92
CA VAL A 26 9.14 9.42 39.26
C VAL A 26 8.23 8.20 39.37
N PHE A 27 8.84 7.13 39.92
CA PHE A 27 8.30 5.84 40.37
C PHE A 27 8.06 4.74 39.32
N THR A 28 9.07 3.88 39.11
CA THR A 28 8.87 2.46 38.72
C THR A 28 9.69 1.56 39.63
N ASP A 29 9.29 1.46 40.90
CA ASP A 29 9.61 0.32 41.76
C ASP A 29 8.27 -0.27 42.21
N SER A 30 7.60 -0.93 41.26
CA SER A 30 6.46 -1.80 41.51
C SER A 30 6.82 -3.20 41.02
N PHE A 31 6.39 -4.21 41.75
CA PHE A 31 6.59 -5.65 41.47
C PHE A 31 5.87 -6.14 40.20
N GLU A 32 5.62 -5.26 39.23
CA GLU A 32 5.01 -5.56 37.94
C GLU A 32 6.11 -5.83 36.91
N THR A 33 5.94 -6.86 36.08
CA THR A 33 6.82 -7.09 34.94
C THR A 33 6.90 -5.81 34.10
N PRO A 34 8.10 -5.30 33.73
CA PRO A 34 8.22 -4.10 32.94
C PRO A 34 7.37 -4.26 31.67
N PHE A 35 6.61 -3.24 31.29
CA PHE A 35 5.67 -3.24 30.15
C PHE A 35 6.27 -3.75 28.81
N ASN A 36 7.60 -3.71 28.70
CA ASN A 36 8.41 -4.24 27.59
C ASN A 36 8.56 -5.78 27.57
N PHE A 37 8.13 -6.51 28.61
CA PHE A 37 8.11 -7.97 28.64
C PHE A 37 6.67 -8.48 28.59
N PRO A 38 6.37 -9.53 27.79
CA PRO A 38 5.09 -10.22 27.91
C PRO A 38 4.99 -10.88 29.29
N LYS A 39 3.82 -10.77 29.94
CA LYS A 39 3.53 -11.42 31.22
C LYS A 39 3.51 -12.95 31.10
N ASP A 40 2.99 -13.45 29.98
CA ASP A 40 2.81 -14.87 29.71
C ASP A 40 2.84 -15.18 28.21
N GLN A 41 2.75 -16.47 27.88
CA GLN A 41 2.70 -16.94 26.49
C GLN A 41 1.47 -16.41 25.72
N ALA A 42 0.35 -16.17 26.41
CA ALA A 42 -0.86 -15.66 25.79
C ALA A 42 -0.66 -14.22 25.31
N GLU A 43 -0.06 -13.37 26.13
CA GLU A 43 0.29 -12.00 25.77
C GLU A 43 1.37 -11.93 24.67
N ALA A 44 2.39 -12.78 24.75
CA ALA A 44 3.38 -12.91 23.67
C ALA A 44 2.71 -13.30 22.35
N SER A 45 1.75 -14.23 22.38
CA SER A 45 0.99 -14.64 21.21
C SER A 45 0.08 -13.53 20.66
N ARG A 46 -0.63 -12.76 21.51
CA ARG A 46 -1.44 -11.61 21.06
C ARG A 46 -0.58 -10.59 20.31
N PHE A 47 0.54 -10.19 20.92
CA PHE A 47 1.49 -9.27 20.29
C PHE A 47 1.98 -9.81 18.94
N LEU A 48 2.41 -11.08 18.88
CA LEU A 48 2.89 -11.67 17.64
C LEU A 48 1.79 -11.79 16.57
N ASN A 49 0.54 -12.04 16.95
CA ASN A 49 -0.58 -12.09 16.01
C ASN A 49 -0.95 -10.71 15.44
N GLN A 50 -0.63 -9.61 16.14
CA GLN A 50 -0.71 -8.25 15.60
C GLN A 50 0.50 -7.92 14.72
N ALA A 51 1.71 -8.29 15.17
CA ALA A 51 2.98 -7.91 14.55
C ALA A 51 3.42 -8.82 13.39
N THR A 52 2.81 -10.00 13.21
CA THR A 52 3.18 -10.99 12.18
C THR A 52 1.94 -11.52 11.47
N PHE A 53 2.11 -12.45 10.52
CA PHE A 53 0.98 -13.18 9.94
C PHE A 53 0.45 -14.31 10.84
N GLY A 54 1.12 -14.62 11.95
CA GLY A 54 0.69 -15.64 12.90
C GLY A 54 1.82 -16.07 13.83
N ALA A 55 1.47 -16.23 15.11
CA ALA A 55 2.40 -16.63 16.15
C ALA A 55 2.68 -18.15 16.10
N THR A 56 3.96 -18.52 15.90
CA THR A 56 4.40 -19.93 16.02
C THR A 56 4.75 -20.25 17.47
N LEU A 57 4.73 -21.53 17.87
CA LEU A 57 5.15 -21.94 19.21
C LEU A 57 6.56 -21.46 19.57
N ASN A 58 7.49 -21.59 18.61
CA ASN A 58 8.88 -21.20 18.81
C ASN A 58 9.02 -19.70 19.03
N THR A 59 8.30 -18.89 18.25
CA THR A 59 8.32 -17.43 18.42
C THR A 59 7.64 -16.99 19.72
N ILE A 60 6.55 -17.65 20.14
CA ILE A 60 5.88 -17.37 21.43
C ILE A 60 6.84 -17.66 22.58
N SER A 61 7.47 -18.84 22.58
CA SER A 61 8.40 -19.26 23.64
C SER A 61 9.63 -18.35 23.71
N SER A 62 10.18 -17.97 22.55
CA SER A 62 11.33 -17.07 22.45
C SER A 62 10.99 -15.66 22.93
N LEU A 63 9.83 -15.13 22.55
CA LEU A 63 9.40 -13.79 22.95
C LEU A 63 9.03 -13.72 24.43
N THR A 64 8.44 -14.78 25.00
CA THR A 64 8.15 -14.84 26.44
C THR A 64 9.42 -14.75 27.29
N SER A 65 10.56 -15.18 26.74
CA SER A 65 11.87 -15.14 27.40
C SER A 65 12.74 -13.93 27.01
N SER A 66 12.21 -12.99 26.22
CA SER A 66 12.90 -11.79 25.77
C SER A 66 12.00 -10.56 25.88
N ASN A 67 12.55 -9.36 25.64
CA ASN A 67 11.74 -8.14 25.59
C ASN A 67 11.26 -7.85 24.16
N ILE A 68 10.15 -7.12 24.07
CA ILE A 68 9.46 -6.85 22.82
C ILE A 68 10.26 -5.89 21.95
N GLU A 69 10.84 -4.86 22.55
CA GLU A 69 11.67 -3.90 21.81
C GLU A 69 12.89 -4.53 21.15
N GLY A 70 13.53 -5.49 21.81
CA GLY A 70 14.65 -6.27 21.28
C GLY A 70 14.21 -7.13 20.10
N TRP A 71 13.05 -7.78 20.20
CA TRP A 71 12.46 -8.51 19.06
C TRP A 71 12.12 -7.58 17.88
N LEU A 72 11.51 -6.41 18.13
CA LEU A 72 11.22 -5.41 17.09
C LEU A 72 12.51 -4.93 16.40
N THR A 73 13.56 -4.67 17.18
CA THR A 73 14.87 -4.27 16.66
C THR A 73 15.51 -5.38 15.83
N GLN A 74 15.41 -6.63 16.27
CA GLN A 74 15.86 -7.78 15.49
C GLN A 74 15.11 -7.85 14.16
N GLN A 75 13.78 -7.72 14.17
CA GLN A 75 12.96 -7.74 12.96
C GLN A 75 13.31 -6.61 11.99
N LYS A 76 13.59 -5.40 12.47
CA LYS A 76 14.06 -4.27 11.65
C LYS A 76 15.34 -4.61 10.90
N ASN A 77 16.27 -5.29 11.57
CA ASN A 77 17.60 -5.58 11.06
C ASN A 77 17.65 -6.82 10.15
N LEU A 78 16.58 -7.60 10.06
CA LEU A 78 16.51 -8.71 9.11
C LEU A 78 16.49 -8.19 7.66
N PRO A 79 17.24 -8.84 6.75
CA PRO A 79 17.19 -8.50 5.33
C PRO A 79 15.77 -8.77 4.79
N PRO A 80 15.27 -7.93 3.87
CA PRO A 80 13.94 -8.08 3.31
C PRO A 80 13.86 -9.35 2.44
N THR A 81 12.80 -10.14 2.62
CA THR A 81 12.48 -11.25 1.73
C THR A 81 11.72 -10.73 0.51
N LEU A 82 12.42 -10.62 -0.62
CA LEU A 82 11.88 -10.10 -1.88
C LEU A 82 11.39 -11.23 -2.81
N SER A 83 10.45 -10.90 -3.69
CA SER A 83 9.75 -11.87 -4.55
C SER A 83 10.08 -11.71 -6.04
N ARG A 84 10.39 -10.51 -6.53
CA ARG A 84 10.62 -10.25 -7.96
C ARG A 84 11.75 -11.11 -8.52
N ALA A 85 12.95 -11.00 -7.95
CA ALA A 85 14.13 -11.71 -8.46
C ALA A 85 13.94 -13.25 -8.46
N PHE A 86 13.21 -13.77 -7.47
CA PHE A 86 12.81 -15.17 -7.44
C PHE A 86 11.90 -15.52 -8.62
N LEU A 87 10.86 -14.72 -8.88
CA LEU A 87 9.92 -14.98 -9.99
C LEU A 87 10.56 -14.80 -11.37
N GLU A 88 11.57 -13.93 -11.52
CA GLU A 88 12.38 -13.85 -12.73
C GLU A 88 13.10 -15.16 -13.02
N GLN A 89 13.68 -15.81 -12.00
CA GLN A 89 14.29 -17.14 -12.16
C GLN A 89 13.25 -18.21 -12.49
N ILE A 90 12.08 -18.19 -11.83
CA ILE A 90 10.97 -19.10 -12.16
C ILE A 90 10.51 -18.91 -13.60
N THR A 91 10.46 -17.68 -14.12
CA THR A 91 10.09 -17.41 -15.52
C THR A 91 10.99 -18.13 -16.51
N VAL A 92 12.31 -18.14 -16.26
CA VAL A 92 13.28 -18.85 -17.10
C VAL A 92 13.02 -20.36 -17.07
N ASN A 93 12.79 -20.92 -15.88
CA ASN A 93 12.52 -22.34 -15.71
C ASN A 93 11.20 -22.79 -16.35
N GLU A 94 10.11 -22.01 -16.19
CA GLU A 94 8.83 -22.28 -16.82
C GLU A 94 8.96 -22.26 -18.35
N ASN A 95 9.59 -21.24 -18.91
CA ASN A 95 9.72 -21.13 -20.37
C ASN A 95 10.63 -22.23 -20.95
N ASN A 96 11.64 -22.70 -20.20
CA ASN A 96 12.42 -23.90 -20.56
C ASN A 96 11.60 -25.19 -20.49
N ALA A 97 10.61 -25.26 -19.60
CA ALA A 97 9.67 -26.36 -19.48
C ALA A 97 8.47 -26.27 -20.45
N ASN A 98 8.48 -25.33 -21.40
CA ASN A 98 7.34 -25.05 -22.28
C ASN A 98 6.05 -24.73 -21.49
N THR A 99 6.17 -23.92 -20.44
CA THR A 99 5.07 -23.29 -19.70
C THR A 99 5.32 -21.78 -19.60
N SER A 100 4.57 -21.04 -18.78
CA SER A 100 4.74 -19.58 -18.64
C SER A 100 4.46 -19.14 -17.21
N LEU A 101 5.16 -18.08 -16.79
CA LEU A 101 4.87 -17.44 -15.51
C LEU A 101 3.42 -16.92 -15.50
N SER A 102 2.76 -17.04 -14.37
CA SER A 102 1.38 -16.61 -14.18
C SER A 102 1.19 -15.95 -12.82
N GLN A 103 0.06 -15.27 -12.63
CA GLN A 103 -0.30 -14.67 -11.34
C GLN A 103 -0.39 -15.69 -10.20
N ASN A 104 -0.71 -16.96 -10.49
CA ASN A 104 -0.66 -18.03 -9.48
C ASN A 104 0.74 -18.22 -8.91
N HIS A 105 1.79 -18.08 -9.73
CA HIS A 105 3.17 -18.14 -9.23
C HIS A 105 3.48 -16.99 -8.26
N ARG A 106 3.00 -15.78 -8.58
CA ARG A 106 3.12 -14.61 -7.71
C ARG A 106 2.36 -14.83 -6.39
N LEU A 107 1.12 -15.32 -6.46
CA LEU A 107 0.30 -15.59 -5.27
C LEU A 107 0.93 -16.67 -4.38
N HIS A 108 1.40 -17.77 -4.96
CA HIS A 108 2.10 -18.81 -4.20
C HIS A 108 3.37 -18.27 -3.55
N ARG A 109 4.13 -17.42 -4.25
CA ARG A 109 5.30 -16.77 -3.68
C ARG A 109 4.91 -15.85 -2.52
N TRP A 110 3.83 -15.07 -2.64
CA TRP A 110 3.35 -14.23 -1.56
C TRP A 110 2.99 -15.07 -0.31
N PHE A 111 2.25 -16.18 -0.48
CA PHE A 111 1.93 -17.08 0.63
C PHE A 111 3.17 -17.72 1.25
N ASP A 112 4.14 -18.13 0.44
CA ASP A 112 5.40 -18.69 0.92
C ASP A 112 6.16 -17.71 1.80
N VAL A 113 6.24 -16.44 1.39
CA VAL A 113 6.86 -15.38 2.16
C VAL A 113 6.06 -15.11 3.44
N ALA A 114 4.73 -14.95 3.34
CA ALA A 114 3.88 -14.68 4.49
C ALA A 114 3.98 -15.78 5.56
N VAL A 115 3.98 -17.06 5.15
CA VAL A 115 4.03 -18.19 6.07
C VAL A 115 5.44 -18.50 6.58
N THR A 116 6.48 -18.36 5.76
CA THR A 116 7.82 -18.92 6.08
C THR A 116 8.93 -17.89 6.27
N ALA A 117 8.79 -16.65 5.78
CA ALA A 117 9.86 -15.68 5.83
C ALA A 117 10.20 -15.24 7.27
N PRO A 118 11.47 -14.92 7.57
CA PRO A 118 11.90 -14.53 8.92
C PRO A 118 11.55 -13.07 9.27
N ASP A 119 11.46 -12.17 8.28
CA ASP A 119 11.20 -10.73 8.39
C ASP A 119 9.70 -10.40 8.53
N GLN A 120 9.01 -11.13 9.40
CA GLN A 120 7.56 -11.09 9.54
C GLN A 120 6.96 -9.71 9.80
N LEU A 121 7.61 -8.88 10.63
CA LEU A 121 7.11 -7.54 10.91
C LEU A 121 7.04 -6.71 9.63
N ARG A 122 8.11 -6.76 8.82
CA ARG A 122 8.21 -6.04 7.55
C ARG A 122 7.13 -6.49 6.58
N GLN A 123 6.92 -7.81 6.46
CA GLN A 123 5.91 -8.37 5.57
C GLN A 123 4.49 -8.02 6.03
N ARG A 124 4.23 -8.02 7.35
CA ARG A 124 2.93 -7.65 7.93
C ARG A 124 2.61 -6.17 7.75
N VAL A 125 3.61 -5.29 7.84
CA VAL A 125 3.47 -3.85 7.58
C VAL A 125 3.31 -3.60 6.07
N ALA A 126 4.04 -4.29 5.21
CA ALA A 126 3.83 -4.21 3.76
C ALA A 126 2.41 -4.62 3.35
N TRP A 127 1.83 -5.64 4.00
CA TRP A 127 0.42 -6.01 3.82
C TRP A 127 -0.54 -4.87 4.21
N ALA A 128 -0.28 -4.20 5.35
CA ALA A 128 -1.07 -3.05 5.76
C ALA A 128 -0.94 -1.89 4.75
N LEU A 129 0.28 -1.57 4.30
CA LEU A 129 0.54 -0.53 3.32
C LEU A 129 -0.10 -0.83 1.96
N SER A 130 -0.17 -2.09 1.54
CA SER A 130 -0.82 -2.47 0.27
C SER A 130 -2.33 -2.19 0.23
N GLN A 131 -2.93 -2.00 1.41
CA GLN A 131 -4.34 -1.65 1.61
C GLN A 131 -4.57 -0.15 1.83
N ILE A 132 -3.47 0.62 1.97
CA ILE A 132 -3.48 2.08 2.11
C ILE A 132 -3.08 2.72 0.78
N ILE A 133 -1.97 2.25 0.20
CA ILE A 133 -1.45 2.68 -1.09
C ILE A 133 -1.72 1.56 -2.10
N VAL A 134 -2.89 1.63 -2.73
CA VAL A 134 -3.45 0.53 -3.51
C VAL A 134 -2.95 0.55 -4.96
N VAL A 135 -2.44 -0.60 -5.41
CA VAL A 135 -2.32 -0.98 -6.82
C VAL A 135 -2.80 -2.41 -6.96
N SER A 136 -3.61 -2.67 -7.98
CA SER A 136 -4.32 -3.94 -8.13
C SER A 136 -4.00 -4.67 -9.44
N ASP A 137 -3.87 -5.99 -9.34
CA ASP A 137 -3.77 -6.90 -10.49
C ASP A 137 -5.13 -7.20 -11.15
N GLN A 138 -6.23 -6.65 -10.62
CA GLN A 138 -7.52 -6.64 -11.29
C GLN A 138 -7.57 -5.60 -12.43
N ASP A 139 -6.64 -4.64 -12.45
CA ASP A 139 -6.51 -3.70 -13.57
C ASP A 139 -6.10 -4.42 -14.86
N ALA A 140 -6.74 -4.07 -15.98
CA ALA A 140 -6.48 -4.71 -17.27
C ALA A 140 -5.01 -4.52 -17.71
N GLY A 141 -4.38 -3.41 -17.35
CA GLY A 141 -2.97 -3.13 -17.62
C GLY A 141 -2.01 -3.98 -16.77
N LEU A 142 -2.42 -4.45 -15.59
CA LEU A 142 -1.52 -5.11 -14.64
C LEU A 142 -1.82 -6.61 -14.44
N SER A 143 -3.01 -7.08 -14.83
CA SER A 143 -3.43 -8.49 -14.71
C SER A 143 -2.47 -9.49 -15.38
N GLY A 144 -1.82 -9.08 -16.48
CA GLY A 144 -0.83 -9.88 -17.20
C GLY A 144 0.63 -9.69 -16.76
N GLU A 145 0.90 -8.95 -15.69
CA GLU A 145 2.24 -8.45 -15.35
C GLU A 145 2.77 -8.98 -14.00
N PRO A 146 2.96 -10.30 -13.82
CA PRO A 146 3.30 -10.89 -12.52
C PRO A 146 4.64 -10.39 -11.94
N ILE A 147 5.64 -10.09 -12.79
CA ILE A 147 6.93 -9.53 -12.35
C ILE A 147 6.77 -8.09 -11.86
N MET A 148 5.99 -7.26 -12.57
CA MET A 148 5.74 -5.88 -12.17
C MET A 148 4.94 -5.83 -10.86
N MET A 149 3.92 -6.68 -10.72
CA MET A 149 3.14 -6.78 -9.49
C MET A 149 3.97 -7.33 -8.31
N ALA A 150 4.92 -8.23 -8.57
CA ALA A 150 5.88 -8.65 -7.55
C ALA A 150 6.82 -7.50 -7.15
N GLU A 151 7.26 -6.67 -8.08
CA GLU A 151 8.05 -5.48 -7.77
C GLU A 151 7.27 -4.45 -6.96
N TRP A 152 5.96 -4.29 -7.22
CA TRP A 152 5.10 -3.44 -6.41
C TRP A 152 5.06 -3.91 -4.95
N ASN A 153 4.88 -5.22 -4.72
CA ASN A 153 4.97 -5.80 -3.39
C ASN A 153 6.37 -5.55 -2.77
N ASP A 154 7.42 -5.78 -3.53
CA ASP A 154 8.81 -5.62 -3.07
C ASP A 154 9.15 -4.16 -2.72
N LEU A 155 8.57 -3.18 -3.43
CA LEU A 155 8.65 -1.76 -3.10
C LEU A 155 8.07 -1.50 -1.71
N LEU A 156 6.87 -1.98 -1.44
CA LEU A 156 6.23 -1.84 -0.13
C LEU A 156 7.05 -2.55 0.96
N VAL A 157 7.61 -3.73 0.69
CA VAL A 157 8.46 -4.47 1.63
C VAL A 157 9.74 -3.72 1.97
N ARG A 158 10.43 -3.15 0.97
CA ARG A 158 11.66 -2.37 1.20
C ARG A 158 11.41 -1.18 2.10
N GLU A 159 10.34 -0.44 1.84
CA GLU A 159 10.03 0.81 2.54
C GLU A 159 9.15 0.62 3.79
N ALA A 160 8.64 -0.58 4.06
CA ALA A 160 7.69 -0.85 5.16
C ALA A 160 8.17 -0.36 6.55
N LEU A 161 9.47 -0.43 6.82
CA LEU A 161 10.10 0.00 8.07
C LEU A 161 11.08 1.17 7.85
N GLY A 162 10.94 1.87 6.72
CA GLY A 162 11.77 2.99 6.31
C GLY A 162 11.16 4.33 6.70
N ASN A 163 11.22 5.30 5.78
CA ASN A 163 10.63 6.62 5.96
C ASN A 163 9.45 6.84 5.00
N PHE A 164 8.33 7.35 5.50
CA PHE A 164 7.12 7.57 4.72
C PHE A 164 7.32 8.51 3.53
N ARG A 165 8.18 9.52 3.65
CA ARG A 165 8.50 10.44 2.53
C ARG A 165 9.25 9.73 1.41
N VAL A 166 10.12 8.78 1.75
CA VAL A 166 10.83 7.94 0.78
C VAL A 166 9.85 6.99 0.09
N LEU A 167 8.95 6.36 0.86
CA LEU A 167 7.86 5.53 0.32
C LEU A 167 7.01 6.33 -0.68
N LEU A 168 6.56 7.54 -0.32
CA LEU A 168 5.73 8.38 -1.18
C LEU A 168 6.44 8.73 -2.49
N GLY A 169 7.75 9.04 -2.44
CA GLY A 169 8.57 9.27 -3.63
C GLY A 169 8.78 8.02 -4.50
N ALA A 170 8.90 6.84 -3.89
CA ALA A 170 8.99 5.57 -4.61
C ALA A 170 7.65 5.23 -5.29
N VAL A 171 6.53 5.51 -4.63
CA VAL A 171 5.17 5.32 -5.17
C VAL A 171 4.93 6.23 -6.37
N ALA A 172 5.23 7.53 -6.26
CA ALA A 172 5.04 8.49 -7.35
C ALA A 172 5.87 8.15 -8.60
N ARG A 173 7.02 7.49 -8.42
CA ARG A 173 7.89 7.05 -9.52
C ARG A 173 7.67 5.61 -9.94
N SER A 174 6.77 4.87 -9.32
CA SER A 174 6.51 3.47 -9.68
C SER A 174 5.78 3.39 -11.02
N PRO A 175 6.29 2.64 -12.02
CA PRO A 175 5.53 2.43 -13.25
C PRO A 175 4.21 1.66 -13.04
N MET A 176 4.13 0.82 -12.00
CA MET A 176 2.89 0.13 -11.64
C MET A 176 1.83 1.12 -11.19
N MET A 177 2.20 2.08 -10.32
CA MET A 177 1.29 3.16 -9.92
C MET A 177 0.96 4.07 -11.11
N GLY A 178 1.98 4.38 -11.94
CA GLY A 178 1.85 5.13 -13.19
C GLY A 178 0.81 4.57 -14.15
N ARG A 179 0.76 3.24 -14.28
CA ARG A 179 -0.24 2.55 -15.11
C ARG A 179 -1.59 2.51 -14.42
N TYR A 180 -1.63 2.24 -13.12
CA TYR A 180 -2.87 2.08 -12.36
C TYR A 180 -3.66 3.38 -12.23
N LEU A 181 -2.99 4.51 -11.97
CA LEU A 181 -3.59 5.83 -11.82
C LEU A 181 -3.23 6.78 -12.97
N THR A 182 -2.88 6.19 -14.12
CA THR A 182 -2.76 6.85 -15.42
C THR A 182 -1.80 8.04 -15.50
N HIS A 183 -0.89 8.22 -14.53
CA HIS A 183 0.12 9.29 -14.58
C HIS A 183 1.43 8.90 -15.29
N LEU A 184 1.59 7.64 -15.69
CA LEU A 184 2.67 7.23 -16.58
C LEU A 184 2.48 7.90 -17.95
N ARG A 185 3.51 8.62 -18.40
CA ARG A 185 3.52 9.40 -19.64
C ARG A 185 2.46 10.50 -19.69
N ASN A 186 1.99 10.93 -18.52
CA ASN A 186 1.15 12.10 -18.43
C ASN A 186 1.89 13.33 -18.98
N ARG A 187 1.18 14.22 -19.66
CA ARG A 187 1.77 15.33 -20.41
C ARG A 187 1.26 16.66 -19.89
N LYS A 188 2.10 17.67 -19.97
CA LYS A 188 1.70 19.07 -19.83
C LYS A 188 0.56 19.44 -20.76
N PHE A 189 -0.12 20.54 -20.44
CA PHE A 189 -1.10 21.15 -21.31
C PHE A 189 -0.52 21.47 -22.69
N GLU A 190 -1.21 21.07 -23.77
CA GLU A 190 -0.79 21.34 -25.15
C GLU A 190 -1.89 22.10 -25.90
N VAL A 191 -1.57 23.31 -26.38
CA VAL A 191 -2.44 24.12 -27.23
C VAL A 191 -1.86 24.15 -28.64
N THR A 192 -2.66 23.82 -29.66
CA THR A 192 -2.20 23.85 -31.05
C THR A 192 -2.32 25.28 -31.61
N PRO A 193 -1.22 25.91 -32.06
CA PRO A 193 -1.30 27.19 -32.77
C PRO A 193 -1.83 27.00 -34.20
N ARG A 194 -2.66 27.94 -34.69
CA ARG A 194 -3.07 28.03 -36.10
C ARG A 194 -2.52 29.31 -36.75
N CYS A 195 -2.15 29.22 -38.04
CA CYS A 195 -1.57 30.30 -38.84
C CYS A 195 -2.54 30.73 -39.96
N TYR A 196 -2.38 31.96 -40.48
CA TYR A 196 -3.12 32.47 -41.65
C TYR A 196 -2.22 32.44 -42.89
N ASP A 197 -2.72 31.99 -44.05
CA ASP A 197 -2.01 32.16 -45.33
C ASP A 197 -2.32 33.56 -45.89
N GLN A 198 -1.33 34.46 -45.91
CA GLN A 198 -1.51 35.84 -46.44
C GLN A 198 -1.58 35.91 -47.98
N ARG A 199 -2.05 34.88 -48.68
CA ARG A 199 -2.29 35.03 -50.13
C ARG A 199 -3.42 36.02 -50.36
N PRO A 200 -3.22 37.11 -51.15
CA PRO A 200 -4.35 37.79 -51.77
C PRO A 200 -5.04 36.80 -52.71
N PRO A 201 -6.37 36.84 -52.88
CA PRO A 201 -7.05 35.89 -53.75
C PRO A 201 -6.59 36.13 -55.19
N LEU A 202 -5.90 35.16 -55.77
CA LEU A 202 -5.75 35.09 -57.22
C LEU A 202 -7.03 34.46 -57.76
N ASN A 203 -7.93 35.33 -58.22
CA ASN A 203 -8.94 35.12 -59.25
C ASN A 203 -9.31 33.66 -59.56
N ASP A 204 -10.29 33.10 -58.86
CA ASP A 204 -11.30 32.27 -59.53
C ASP A 204 -12.62 32.25 -58.75
N ASP A 205 -13.70 32.30 -59.52
CA ASP A 205 -15.09 31.96 -59.21
C ASP A 205 -15.94 32.84 -58.26
N THR A 206 -16.60 33.79 -58.94
CA THR A 206 -18.06 34.00 -59.01
C THR A 206 -18.89 34.17 -57.73
N PHE A 207 -19.44 35.38 -57.61
CA PHE A 207 -20.65 35.69 -56.84
C PHE A 207 -21.82 34.78 -57.25
N SER A 208 -22.44 34.11 -56.28
CA SER A 208 -23.86 33.76 -56.37
C SER A 208 -24.66 34.70 -55.47
N GLY A 209 -25.58 35.46 -56.08
CA GLY A 209 -26.43 36.42 -55.38
C GLY A 209 -27.48 35.70 -54.55
N ASN A 210 -27.25 35.60 -53.23
CA ASN A 210 -28.29 35.52 -52.21
C ASN A 210 -27.68 35.71 -50.80
N GLY A 211 -27.38 36.97 -50.46
CA GLY A 211 -27.46 37.53 -49.10
C GLY A 211 -26.85 36.78 -47.90
N THR A 212 -25.93 35.85 -48.08
CA THR A 212 -25.23 35.14 -46.99
C THR A 212 -23.81 35.67 -46.89
N LEU A 213 -23.41 36.07 -45.67
CA LEU A 213 -22.03 36.41 -45.35
C LEU A 213 -21.17 35.17 -45.57
N ILE A 214 -20.06 35.35 -46.29
CA ILE A 214 -19.04 34.32 -46.50
C ILE A 214 -18.31 34.16 -45.17
N ASP A 215 -18.77 33.19 -44.38
CA ASP A 215 -17.98 32.51 -43.36
C ASP A 215 -16.92 31.64 -44.06
N GLU A 216 -15.86 31.25 -43.35
CA GLU A 216 -14.71 30.44 -43.81
C GLU A 216 -13.52 31.22 -44.40
N ARG A 217 -12.73 31.81 -43.50
CA ARG A 217 -11.27 31.87 -43.68
C ARG A 217 -10.72 30.49 -43.32
N ASP A 218 -10.17 29.76 -44.29
CA ASP A 218 -9.59 28.43 -44.04
C ASP A 218 -8.37 28.52 -43.10
N TYR A 219 -8.50 27.95 -41.90
CA TYR A 219 -7.43 27.87 -40.91
C TYR A 219 -6.68 26.54 -41.04
N HIS A 220 -5.36 26.55 -41.26
CA HIS A 220 -4.53 25.34 -41.27
C HIS A 220 -3.59 25.21 -40.07
N SER A 221 -3.08 23.99 -39.87
CA SER A 221 -2.04 23.71 -38.86
C SER A 221 -0.71 24.31 -39.33
N CYS A 222 -0.05 25.10 -38.48
CA CYS A 222 1.22 25.72 -38.86
C CYS A 222 2.27 24.63 -39.17
N THR A 223 2.80 24.64 -40.39
CA THR A 223 3.91 23.79 -40.85
C THR A 223 5.21 24.59 -40.92
N SER A 224 6.37 23.92 -40.93
CA SER A 224 7.67 24.60 -41.05
C SER A 224 7.82 25.40 -42.35
N SER A 225 7.05 25.09 -43.40
CA SER A 225 7.00 25.85 -44.65
C SER A 225 6.27 27.19 -44.56
N ASP A 226 5.41 27.39 -43.54
CA ASP A 226 4.68 28.65 -43.35
C ASP A 226 5.58 29.76 -42.76
N ALA A 227 6.69 29.40 -42.12
CA ALA A 227 7.66 30.33 -41.55
C ALA A 227 8.71 30.87 -42.56
N THR A 228 8.84 30.23 -43.73
CA THR A 228 9.92 30.53 -44.68
C THR A 228 9.47 31.30 -45.92
N ASN A 229 8.17 31.49 -46.12
CA ASN A 229 7.63 32.00 -47.40
C ASN A 229 7.45 33.51 -47.49
N ASN A 230 7.85 34.30 -46.49
CA ASN A 230 7.92 35.76 -46.63
C ASN A 230 9.07 36.33 -45.80
N GLY A 231 10.18 36.67 -46.45
CA GLY A 231 11.45 37.06 -45.84
C GLY A 231 11.49 38.35 -44.99
N GLN A 232 10.36 38.85 -44.48
CA GLN A 232 10.28 40.03 -43.61
C GLN A 232 9.09 40.04 -42.63
N VAL A 233 8.34 38.94 -42.44
CA VAL A 233 7.17 38.95 -41.54
C VAL A 233 7.29 37.85 -40.49
N GLU A 234 7.51 38.25 -39.24
CA GLU A 234 7.30 37.40 -38.06
C GLU A 234 5.87 36.81 -38.13
N PRO A 235 5.68 35.48 -38.11
CA PRO A 235 4.35 34.89 -38.20
C PRO A 235 3.51 35.32 -36.99
N ILE A 236 2.47 36.12 -37.25
CA ILE A 236 1.50 36.53 -36.23
C ILE A 236 0.60 35.32 -35.96
N ILE A 237 0.79 34.68 -34.80
CA ILE A 237 -0.09 33.61 -34.30
C ILE A 237 -1.46 34.25 -34.02
N ALA A 238 -2.42 34.03 -34.93
CA ALA A 238 -3.67 34.79 -34.95
C ALA A 238 -4.78 34.19 -34.05
N ALA A 239 -4.69 32.90 -33.72
CA ALA A 239 -5.61 32.24 -32.79
C ALA A 239 -5.03 30.90 -32.31
N TYR A 240 -5.36 30.55 -31.07
CA TYR A 240 -5.26 29.18 -30.58
C TYR A 240 -6.62 28.51 -30.74
N GLN A 241 -6.68 27.37 -31.40
CA GLN A 241 -7.91 26.57 -31.46
C GLN A 241 -7.70 25.33 -30.60
N LEU A 242 -8.66 25.05 -29.72
CA LEU A 242 -8.72 23.77 -29.01
C LEU A 242 -8.70 22.66 -30.08
N PRO A 243 -7.84 21.64 -29.96
CA PRO A 243 -7.74 20.58 -30.97
C PRO A 243 -9.12 19.96 -31.24
N SER A 244 -9.36 19.51 -32.47
CA SER A 244 -10.61 18.81 -32.83
C SER A 244 -10.81 17.47 -32.10
N GLY A 245 -9.79 17.00 -31.36
CA GLY A 245 -9.83 15.88 -30.43
C GLY A 245 -9.83 16.26 -28.93
N GLY A 246 -10.08 17.53 -28.59
CA GLY A 246 -10.11 18.05 -27.22
C GLY A 246 -8.75 18.59 -26.71
N LEU A 247 -8.78 19.28 -25.58
CA LEU A 247 -7.58 19.68 -24.82
C LEU A 247 -6.89 18.43 -24.26
N ILE A 248 -5.56 18.31 -24.40
CA ILE A 248 -4.79 17.36 -23.59
C ILE A 248 -4.42 18.10 -22.30
N ALA A 249 -5.24 17.92 -21.27
CA ALA A 249 -4.94 18.38 -19.92
C ALA A 249 -4.13 17.30 -19.17
N PRO A 250 -3.29 17.69 -18.19
CA PRO A 250 -2.71 16.73 -17.26
C PRO A 250 -3.79 15.86 -16.62
N ASP A 251 -3.58 14.55 -16.62
CA ASP A 251 -4.46 13.62 -15.90
C ASP A 251 -4.42 13.93 -14.39
N GLU A 252 -5.60 14.21 -13.82
CA GLU A 252 -5.79 14.57 -12.42
C GLU A 252 -5.96 13.36 -11.49
N ASN A 253 -6.07 12.14 -12.03
CA ASN A 253 -6.39 10.94 -11.27
C ASN A 253 -5.35 10.71 -10.16
N PHE A 254 -4.06 10.58 -10.49
CA PHE A 254 -3.03 10.40 -9.47
C PHE A 254 -2.94 11.57 -8.47
N ALA A 255 -3.13 12.81 -8.92
CA ALA A 255 -3.13 13.99 -8.04
C ALA A 255 -4.25 13.91 -6.99
N ARG A 256 -5.44 13.49 -7.41
CA ARG A 256 -6.60 13.30 -6.54
C ARG A 256 -6.36 12.16 -5.54
N GLU A 257 -5.93 11.00 -6.02
CA GLU A 257 -5.75 9.82 -5.18
C GLU A 257 -4.59 9.97 -4.19
N VAL A 258 -3.47 10.59 -4.60
CA VAL A 258 -2.34 10.80 -3.69
C VAL A 258 -2.70 11.73 -2.54
N MET A 259 -3.50 12.77 -2.78
CA MET A 259 -4.01 13.66 -1.73
C MET A 259 -5.07 12.96 -0.87
N GLN A 260 -6.11 12.42 -1.50
CA GLN A 260 -7.31 12.00 -0.77
C GLN A 260 -7.17 10.65 -0.08
N LEU A 261 -6.42 9.71 -0.66
CA LEU A 261 -6.31 8.34 -0.13
C LEU A 261 -4.96 8.10 0.55
N PHE A 262 -3.88 8.57 -0.05
CA PHE A 262 -2.54 8.18 0.37
C PHE A 262 -1.89 9.15 1.37
N THR A 263 -2.44 10.36 1.55
CA THR A 263 -1.83 11.40 2.40
C THR A 263 -2.86 12.16 3.25
N ILE A 264 -3.34 13.31 2.78
CA ILE A 264 -3.99 14.36 3.58
C ILE A 264 -5.48 14.12 3.83
N GLY A 265 -6.14 13.25 3.06
CA GLY A 265 -7.58 12.99 3.22
C GLY A 265 -8.46 14.13 2.67
N LEU A 266 -9.78 14.01 2.83
CA LEU A 266 -10.77 14.94 2.27
C LEU A 266 -11.02 16.20 3.12
N ILE A 267 -10.81 16.10 4.44
CA ILE A 267 -11.15 17.15 5.40
C ILE A 267 -10.03 17.34 6.42
N GLU A 268 -9.85 18.55 6.91
CA GLU A 268 -8.88 18.89 7.95
C GLU A 268 -9.19 18.16 9.26
N ARG A 269 -8.15 17.67 9.93
CA ARG A 269 -8.23 16.81 11.12
C ARG A 269 -7.29 17.33 12.20
N ASP A 270 -7.76 17.29 13.44
CA ASP A 270 -6.89 17.46 14.61
C ASP A 270 -6.08 16.16 14.87
N ALA A 271 -5.09 16.23 15.75
CA ALA A 271 -4.20 15.10 16.07
C ALA A 271 -4.94 13.88 16.65
N ASP A 272 -6.14 14.10 17.17
CA ASP A 272 -7.05 13.09 17.73
C ASP A 272 -8.03 12.51 16.68
N PHE A 273 -7.88 12.92 15.41
CA PHE A 273 -8.72 12.60 14.24
C PHE A 273 -10.10 13.26 14.22
N SER A 274 -10.41 14.18 15.13
CA SER A 274 -11.63 14.96 15.06
C SER A 274 -11.62 15.91 13.83
N PRO A 275 -12.77 16.11 13.16
CA PRO A 275 -12.86 17.07 12.06
C PRO A 275 -12.67 18.51 12.53
N LEU A 276 -11.85 19.28 11.80
CA LEU A 276 -11.67 20.71 12.03
C LEU A 276 -12.58 21.56 11.13
N PRO A 277 -13.02 22.74 11.60
CA PRO A 277 -12.95 23.22 12.98
C PRO A 277 -13.91 22.47 13.93
N ASN A 278 -14.91 21.77 13.40
CA ASN A 278 -15.81 20.91 14.18
C ASN A 278 -16.55 19.91 13.27
N PRO A 279 -17.16 18.85 13.82
CA PRO A 279 -17.88 17.83 13.05
C PRO A 279 -19.07 18.34 12.23
N SER A 280 -19.69 19.48 12.60
CA SER A 280 -20.86 20.02 11.92
C SER A 280 -20.53 20.84 10.68
N ASN A 281 -19.29 21.33 10.57
CA ASN A 281 -18.83 22.11 9.43
C ASN A 281 -17.36 21.78 9.13
N PRO A 282 -17.06 20.56 8.65
CA PRO A 282 -15.69 20.15 8.36
C PRO A 282 -15.12 20.97 7.20
N GLN A 283 -13.87 21.40 7.34
CA GLN A 283 -13.15 22.15 6.32
C GLN A 283 -12.47 21.18 5.32
N PRO A 284 -12.61 21.37 4.00
CA PRO A 284 -11.90 20.56 3.02
C PRO A 284 -10.40 20.86 3.03
N THR A 285 -9.56 19.82 2.86
CA THR A 285 -8.09 19.94 2.81
C THR A 285 -7.58 20.57 1.52
N TYR A 286 -8.30 20.37 0.43
CA TYR A 286 -7.96 20.84 -0.91
C TYR A 286 -9.24 21.16 -1.70
N ASP A 287 -9.07 21.93 -2.78
CA ASP A 287 -10.10 22.26 -3.74
C ASP A 287 -9.72 21.79 -5.15
N GLN A 288 -10.58 22.07 -6.14
CA GLN A 288 -10.29 21.70 -7.52
C GLN A 288 -9.03 22.41 -8.06
N LYS A 289 -8.74 23.65 -7.63
CA LYS A 289 -7.52 24.37 -8.03
C LYS A 289 -6.27 23.60 -7.61
N THR A 290 -6.25 23.12 -6.37
CA THR A 290 -5.13 22.34 -5.81
C THR A 290 -4.88 21.05 -6.59
N ILE A 291 -5.95 20.35 -7.00
CA ILE A 291 -5.85 19.12 -7.81
C ILE A 291 -5.22 19.44 -9.16
N THR A 292 -5.72 20.47 -9.83
CA THR A 292 -5.22 20.88 -11.14
C THR A 292 -3.76 21.33 -11.08
N GLU A 293 -3.33 22.06 -10.04
CA GLU A 293 -1.93 22.49 -9.91
C GLU A 293 -1.00 21.32 -9.52
N LEU A 294 -1.46 20.38 -8.70
CA LEU A 294 -0.67 19.19 -8.38
C LEU A 294 -0.52 18.27 -9.60
N SER A 295 -1.57 18.10 -10.41
CA SER A 295 -1.52 17.26 -11.61
C SER A 295 -0.50 17.74 -12.63
N ARG A 296 -0.31 19.07 -12.75
CA ARG A 296 0.73 19.69 -13.59
C ARG A 296 2.14 19.27 -13.19
N VAL A 297 2.42 19.23 -11.89
CA VAL A 297 3.72 18.80 -11.35
C VAL A 297 3.98 17.30 -11.58
N LEU A 298 2.92 16.51 -11.74
CA LEU A 298 3.00 15.06 -11.95
C LEU A 298 3.12 14.66 -13.43
N THR A 299 3.33 15.61 -14.33
CA THR A 299 3.54 15.36 -15.77
C THR A 299 5.00 15.09 -16.12
N GLY A 300 5.22 14.45 -17.27
CA GLY A 300 6.55 14.21 -17.83
C GLY A 300 7.28 12.99 -17.26
N LEU A 301 6.64 12.17 -16.43
CA LEU A 301 7.22 10.92 -15.94
C LEU A 301 7.04 9.79 -16.96
N GLY A 302 8.12 9.10 -17.29
CA GLY A 302 8.13 8.00 -18.24
C GLY A 302 9.11 6.90 -17.87
N TYR A 303 9.07 5.80 -18.61
CA TYR A 303 10.05 4.72 -18.44
C TYR A 303 11.48 5.25 -18.67
N GLN A 304 12.43 4.70 -17.94
CA GLN A 304 13.85 4.96 -18.20
C GLN A 304 14.27 4.41 -19.56
N CYS A 305 15.52 4.68 -19.95
CA CYS A 305 16.18 3.96 -21.03
C CYS A 305 17.57 3.55 -20.58
N SER A 306 17.65 2.47 -19.80
CA SER A 306 18.91 2.02 -19.16
C SER A 306 19.82 1.20 -20.08
N GLY A 307 19.46 1.03 -21.35
CA GLY A 307 20.21 0.22 -22.31
C GLY A 307 20.07 -1.27 -22.05
N ASN A 308 21.06 -2.07 -22.43
CA ASN A 308 20.98 -3.53 -22.30
C ASN A 308 21.15 -3.96 -20.82
N ARG A 309 20.32 -4.91 -20.37
CA ARG A 309 20.33 -5.45 -19.00
C ARG A 309 20.38 -6.96 -19.01
N VAL A 310 20.73 -7.57 -17.88
CA VAL A 310 20.64 -9.03 -17.69
C VAL A 310 19.64 -9.31 -16.58
N VAL A 311 18.62 -10.11 -16.87
CA VAL A 311 17.54 -10.48 -15.94
C VAL A 311 17.42 -12.00 -15.95
N GLY A 312 17.35 -12.65 -14.79
CA GLY A 312 17.28 -14.12 -14.75
C GLY A 312 18.44 -14.84 -15.46
N GLY A 313 19.59 -14.19 -15.62
CA GLY A 313 20.71 -14.71 -16.43
C GLY A 313 20.55 -14.56 -17.96
N VAL A 314 19.47 -13.94 -18.43
CA VAL A 314 19.17 -13.71 -19.84
C VAL A 314 19.42 -12.24 -20.20
N PRO A 315 20.24 -11.93 -21.23
CA PRO A 315 20.39 -10.57 -21.73
C PRO A 315 19.11 -10.06 -22.38
N ILE A 316 18.65 -8.88 -21.95
CA ILE A 316 17.54 -8.14 -22.51
C ILE A 316 18.08 -6.88 -23.17
N ASN A 317 18.06 -6.88 -24.50
CA ASN A 317 18.55 -5.76 -25.29
C ASN A 317 17.48 -4.68 -25.40
N ARG A 318 17.88 -3.43 -25.13
CA ARG A 318 17.06 -2.25 -25.37
C ARG A 318 17.93 -1.18 -26.02
N ASN A 319 17.69 -0.95 -27.31
CA ASN A 319 18.37 0.12 -28.02
C ASN A 319 17.66 1.45 -27.75
N CYS A 320 18.33 2.32 -27.00
CA CYS A 320 17.83 3.62 -26.59
C CYS A 320 18.15 4.74 -27.59
N ASN A 321 19.08 4.54 -28.53
CA ASN A 321 19.63 5.57 -29.41
C ASN A 321 20.11 6.85 -28.67
N CYS A 322 20.46 6.72 -27.39
CA CYS A 322 20.92 7.79 -26.50
C CYS A 322 21.70 7.17 -25.33
N SER A 323 22.43 7.99 -24.57
CA SER A 323 23.14 7.57 -23.37
C SER A 323 23.02 8.60 -22.24
N GLY A 324 22.92 8.14 -21.00
CA GLY A 324 22.86 9.02 -19.82
C GLY A 324 21.67 9.97 -19.84
N SER A 325 21.89 11.22 -19.44
CA SER A 325 20.85 12.26 -19.38
C SER A 325 20.21 12.60 -20.73
N ASP A 326 20.89 12.29 -21.84
CA ASP A 326 20.39 12.61 -23.18
C ASP A 326 19.09 11.85 -23.49
N CYS A 327 18.90 10.71 -22.83
CA CYS A 327 17.70 9.90 -23.01
C CYS A 327 16.41 10.58 -22.54
N SER A 328 16.48 11.56 -21.64
CA SER A 328 15.33 12.34 -21.17
C SER A 328 14.84 13.40 -22.15
N PHE A 329 15.57 13.65 -23.25
CA PHE A 329 15.23 14.66 -24.25
C PHE A 329 14.85 14.04 -25.62
N VAL A 330 14.87 12.71 -25.74
CA VAL A 330 14.45 11.99 -26.94
C VAL A 330 12.93 11.77 -26.92
N THR A 331 12.24 12.27 -27.94
CA THR A 331 10.77 12.19 -28.05
C THR A 331 10.23 10.76 -28.08
N GLY A 332 10.88 9.88 -28.86
CA GLY A 332 10.44 8.50 -29.02
C GLY A 332 10.52 7.68 -27.73
N ASN A 333 11.51 7.97 -26.87
CA ASN A 333 11.77 7.14 -25.69
C ASN A 333 10.71 7.32 -24.60
N PHE A 334 10.17 8.54 -24.44
CA PHE A 334 9.07 8.80 -23.51
C PHE A 334 7.87 7.88 -23.77
N PHE A 335 7.49 7.72 -25.04
CA PHE A 335 6.37 6.86 -25.44
C PHE A 335 6.77 5.39 -25.68
N SER A 336 8.07 5.08 -25.68
CA SER A 336 8.56 3.72 -25.89
C SER A 336 8.25 2.84 -24.68
N THR A 337 7.54 1.73 -24.90
CA THR A 337 7.35 0.73 -23.85
C THR A 337 8.57 -0.20 -23.88
N PRO A 338 9.31 -0.35 -22.77
CA PRO A 338 10.43 -1.27 -22.72
C PRO A 338 9.94 -2.68 -23.11
N GLY A 339 10.72 -3.36 -23.95
CA GLY A 339 10.35 -4.66 -24.48
C GLY A 339 10.31 -5.76 -23.42
N SER A 340 9.63 -6.85 -23.76
CA SER A 340 9.77 -8.14 -23.10
C SER A 340 10.52 -9.10 -24.02
N ILE A 341 11.29 -10.03 -23.46
CA ILE A 341 11.87 -11.12 -24.22
C ILE A 341 11.03 -12.36 -24.05
N ASN A 342 10.62 -12.93 -25.19
CA ASN A 342 10.08 -14.27 -25.21
C ASN A 342 11.22 -15.27 -25.08
N ILE A 343 11.07 -16.23 -24.16
CA ILE A 343 11.99 -17.37 -24.05
C ILE A 343 11.24 -18.56 -24.64
N ASN A 344 11.82 -19.21 -25.66
CA ASN A 344 11.17 -20.31 -26.41
C ASN A 344 9.77 -19.95 -26.96
N GLY A 345 9.59 -18.71 -27.44
CA GLY A 345 8.33 -18.27 -28.06
C GLY A 345 7.18 -17.97 -27.09
N ARG A 346 7.44 -17.91 -25.77
CA ARG A 346 6.44 -17.64 -24.73
C ARG A 346 6.73 -16.36 -23.97
N SER A 347 5.69 -15.71 -23.45
CA SER A 347 5.83 -14.52 -22.59
C SER A 347 6.91 -14.75 -21.55
N GLY A 348 7.91 -13.88 -21.52
CA GLY A 348 9.09 -14.08 -20.70
C GLY A 348 9.42 -12.86 -19.86
N LEU A 349 10.71 -12.62 -19.72
CA LEU A 349 11.22 -11.58 -18.84
C LEU A 349 10.91 -10.20 -19.40
N VAL A 350 10.56 -9.28 -18.51
CA VAL A 350 10.38 -7.87 -18.85
C VAL A 350 11.68 -7.12 -18.60
N HIS A 351 11.98 -6.14 -19.47
CA HIS A 351 13.11 -5.25 -19.24
C HIS A 351 12.97 -4.50 -17.90
N PRO A 352 14.05 -4.31 -17.11
CA PRO A 352 13.98 -3.67 -15.80
C PRO A 352 13.30 -2.30 -15.79
N ASP A 353 13.51 -1.51 -16.84
CA ASP A 353 12.84 -0.22 -17.01
C ASP A 353 11.30 -0.29 -16.96
N ARG A 354 10.64 -1.46 -17.06
CA ARG A 354 9.18 -1.58 -16.84
C ARG A 354 8.78 -1.53 -15.37
N TYR A 355 9.70 -1.75 -14.43
CA TYR A 355 9.42 -1.81 -13.00
C TYR A 355 10.38 -0.97 -12.15
N GLU A 356 11.50 -0.51 -12.72
CA GLU A 356 12.39 0.48 -12.11
C GLU A 356 11.73 1.88 -12.09
N PRO A 357 12.17 2.77 -11.18
CA PRO A 357 11.57 4.10 -11.03
C PRO A 357 11.51 4.87 -12.34
N MET A 358 10.37 5.47 -12.67
CA MET A 358 10.22 6.38 -13.79
C MET A 358 11.17 7.58 -13.65
N ILE A 359 11.59 8.12 -14.80
CA ILE A 359 12.40 9.34 -14.88
C ILE A 359 11.58 10.46 -15.48
N CYS A 360 12.01 11.69 -15.20
CA CYS A 360 11.43 12.85 -15.87
C CYS A 360 11.98 13.03 -17.29
N TYR A 361 11.06 13.40 -18.18
CA TYR A 361 11.28 13.96 -19.51
C TYR A 361 10.82 15.43 -19.50
N PRO A 362 11.74 16.38 -19.26
CA PRO A 362 11.39 17.79 -19.04
C PRO A 362 10.59 18.42 -20.18
N ARG A 363 10.75 17.93 -21.42
CA ARG A 363 9.98 18.36 -22.60
C ARG A 363 8.46 18.20 -22.43
N TYR A 364 8.03 17.18 -21.67
CA TYR A 364 6.62 16.84 -21.44
C TYR A 364 6.13 17.28 -20.06
N HIS A 365 7.01 17.84 -19.23
CA HIS A 365 6.70 18.37 -17.91
C HIS A 365 6.16 19.80 -18.02
N ASP A 366 5.18 20.14 -17.20
CA ASP A 366 4.55 21.46 -17.24
C ASP A 366 5.48 22.54 -16.68
N THR A 367 5.89 23.46 -17.55
CA THR A 367 6.62 24.70 -17.17
C THR A 367 5.65 25.85 -16.91
N GLY A 368 4.37 25.59 -17.20
CA GLY A 368 3.24 26.47 -17.47
C GLY A 368 3.53 27.78 -18.17
N ARG A 369 4.42 27.63 -19.16
CA ARG A 369 4.46 28.44 -20.36
C ARG A 369 3.95 27.59 -21.51
N ASP A 370 3.28 28.23 -22.47
CA ASP A 370 2.95 27.58 -23.73
C ASP A 370 4.19 27.42 -24.65
N ARG A 371 4.02 26.81 -25.81
CA ARG A 371 5.09 26.60 -26.82
C ARG A 371 5.66 27.91 -27.38
N THR A 372 5.01 29.05 -27.14
CA THR A 372 5.44 30.38 -27.58
C THR A 372 6.09 31.18 -26.44
N GLY A 373 6.25 30.56 -25.25
CA GLY A 373 6.87 31.12 -24.06
C GLY A 373 6.00 32.14 -23.34
N ILE A 374 4.75 32.28 -23.78
CA ILE A 374 3.75 33.10 -23.12
C ILE A 374 3.38 32.38 -21.82
N GLN A 375 3.44 33.14 -20.73
CA GLN A 375 2.90 32.70 -19.45
C GLN A 375 1.41 32.49 -19.64
N LEU A 376 0.94 31.26 -19.42
CA LEU A 376 -0.48 30.99 -19.43
C LEU A 376 -1.13 31.93 -18.37
N PRO A 377 -2.23 32.64 -18.68
CA PRO A 377 -2.73 33.71 -17.81
C PRO A 377 -3.14 33.19 -16.44
N GLY A 378 -2.73 33.84 -15.34
CA GLY A 378 -3.11 33.47 -13.97
C GLY A 378 -4.56 33.81 -13.63
N ASP A 379 -5.04 33.28 -12.51
CA ASP A 379 -6.41 33.45 -11.99
C ASP A 379 -6.76 34.93 -11.74
N ASP A 380 -7.46 35.55 -12.68
CA ASP A 380 -8.33 36.67 -12.38
C ASP A 380 -9.77 36.15 -12.45
N THR A 381 -10.39 36.06 -11.27
CA THR A 381 -11.76 35.61 -10.96
C THR A 381 -12.90 36.30 -11.73
N ALA A 382 -12.60 37.03 -12.81
CA ALA A 382 -13.51 37.95 -13.48
C ALA A 382 -14.18 37.44 -14.77
N ASN A 383 -13.91 36.22 -15.28
CA ASN A 383 -14.55 35.78 -16.54
C ASN A 383 -15.03 34.31 -16.56
N PRO A 384 -16.31 34.05 -16.90
CA PRO A 384 -16.90 32.71 -16.95
C PRO A 384 -16.54 31.95 -18.24
N VAL A 385 -16.49 30.63 -18.08
CA VAL A 385 -16.43 29.52 -19.05
C VAL A 385 -16.93 29.88 -20.45
N GLN A 386 -16.07 29.74 -21.47
CA GLN A 386 -16.47 29.76 -22.89
C GLN A 386 -16.69 28.32 -23.41
N PRO A 387 -17.68 28.10 -24.30
CA PRO A 387 -18.01 26.77 -24.81
C PRO A 387 -16.97 26.19 -25.77
N GLN A 388 -17.01 24.87 -25.91
CA GLN A 388 -16.16 24.06 -26.78
C GLN A 388 -16.18 24.58 -28.23
N GLY A 389 -15.01 24.91 -28.79
CA GLY A 389 -14.88 25.36 -30.20
C GLY A 389 -14.84 26.88 -30.44
N ALA A 390 -14.82 27.71 -29.39
CA ALA A 390 -14.70 29.16 -29.55
C ALA A 390 -13.36 29.58 -30.20
N LEU A 391 -13.43 30.41 -31.25
CA LEU A 391 -12.28 31.11 -31.81
C LEU A 391 -11.99 32.35 -30.96
N VAL A 392 -10.87 32.37 -30.24
CA VAL A 392 -10.44 33.55 -29.48
C VAL A 392 -9.56 34.42 -30.38
N GLN A 393 -10.08 35.57 -30.83
CA GLN A 393 -9.30 36.57 -31.58
C GLN A 393 -8.48 37.40 -30.60
N ILE A 394 -7.15 37.37 -30.72
CA ILE A 394 -6.26 38.20 -29.91
C ILE A 394 -5.90 39.43 -30.76
N ALA A 395 -6.42 40.60 -30.38
CA ALA A 395 -5.99 41.86 -30.99
C ALA A 395 -4.56 42.22 -30.54
N PRO A 396 -3.74 42.90 -31.37
CA PRO A 396 -2.38 43.27 -30.99
C PRO A 396 -2.38 44.16 -29.74
N GLY A 397 -1.81 43.66 -28.63
CA GLY A 397 -1.64 44.41 -27.38
C GLY A 397 -2.69 44.15 -26.28
N LEU A 398 -3.54 43.14 -26.39
CA LEU A 398 -4.47 42.73 -25.31
C LEU A 398 -4.13 41.34 -24.76
N ASN A 399 -4.18 41.21 -23.43
CA ASN A 399 -4.02 39.96 -22.69
C ASN A 399 -5.11 38.94 -23.09
N ILE A 400 -4.71 37.67 -23.12
CA ILE A 400 -5.56 36.51 -23.40
C ILE A 400 -6.80 36.53 -22.49
N PRO A 401 -8.04 36.58 -23.02
CA PRO A 401 -9.23 36.40 -22.20
C PRO A 401 -9.21 35.01 -21.56
N GLY A 402 -9.42 34.97 -20.24
CA GLY A 402 -9.28 33.78 -19.40
C GLY A 402 -10.03 32.55 -19.92
N GLY A 403 -9.36 31.40 -19.84
CA GLY A 403 -9.93 30.11 -20.22
C GLY A 403 -9.27 28.91 -19.52
N THR A 404 -8.02 29.00 -19.06
CA THR A 404 -7.43 28.07 -18.07
C THR A 404 -6.17 28.73 -17.47
N PRO A 405 -5.93 28.66 -16.14
CA PRO A 405 -4.82 29.36 -15.51
C PRO A 405 -3.45 28.91 -16.05
N GLY A 406 -2.45 29.80 -16.10
CA GLY A 406 -1.06 29.38 -15.98
C GLY A 406 -0.74 28.86 -14.60
N PRO A 407 0.44 28.26 -14.43
CA PRO A 407 0.77 27.51 -13.24
C PRO A 407 0.98 28.56 -12.15
N ASP A 408 -0.04 28.78 -11.35
CA ASP A 408 0.10 29.50 -10.11
C ASP A 408 0.78 28.52 -9.15
N LYS A 409 2.12 28.44 -9.23
CA LYS A 409 2.92 27.45 -8.48
C LYS A 409 3.09 27.80 -7.01
N GLN A 410 2.06 28.46 -6.48
CA GLN A 410 1.74 28.61 -5.08
C GLN A 410 0.72 27.51 -4.74
N LEU A 411 1.23 26.31 -4.50
CA LEU A 411 0.39 25.24 -3.95
C LEU A 411 0.18 25.55 -2.47
N THR A 412 -1.06 25.87 -2.13
CA THR A 412 -1.50 26.05 -0.75
C THR A 412 -2.43 24.90 -0.40
N ILE A 413 -2.02 24.05 0.54
CA ILE A 413 -2.89 23.01 1.10
C ILE A 413 -3.32 23.44 2.49
N ALA A 414 -4.62 23.28 2.79
CA ALA A 414 -5.21 23.62 4.08
C ALA A 414 -4.85 25.06 4.57
N GLY A 415 -4.71 26.01 3.65
CA GLY A 415 -4.43 27.43 3.95
C GLY A 415 -3.08 27.74 4.64
N THR A 416 -2.22 26.76 4.91
CA THR A 416 -1.10 26.92 5.86
C THR A 416 0.27 26.65 5.24
N LEU A 417 0.40 25.63 4.39
CA LEU A 417 1.66 25.28 3.73
C LEU A 417 1.67 25.83 2.31
N MET A 418 2.50 26.85 2.08
CA MET A 418 2.79 27.38 0.76
C MET A 418 4.15 26.88 0.30
N ILE A 419 4.19 26.15 -0.82
CA ILE A 419 5.42 26.04 -1.60
C ILE A 419 5.35 27.07 -2.71
N PHE A 420 6.29 28.00 -2.71
CA PHE A 420 6.70 28.67 -3.92
C PHE A 420 7.60 27.68 -4.65
N GLN A 421 7.11 27.02 -5.70
CA GLN A 421 8.08 26.51 -6.65
C GLN A 421 8.69 27.76 -7.26
N SER A 422 9.93 28.08 -6.86
CA SER A 422 10.69 29.14 -7.51
C SER A 422 10.52 28.96 -9.00
N GLU A 423 10.14 30.03 -9.71
CA GLU A 423 10.14 30.08 -11.17
C GLU A 423 11.57 29.84 -11.66
N VAL A 424 12.07 28.60 -11.62
CA VAL A 424 13.24 28.25 -12.39
C VAL A 424 12.73 28.04 -13.80
N SER A 425 12.44 29.17 -14.46
CA SER A 425 12.64 29.28 -15.89
C SER A 425 14.02 28.68 -16.15
N PRO A 426 14.16 27.68 -17.04
CA PRO A 426 15.42 26.96 -17.18
C PRO A 426 16.55 27.95 -17.48
N GLY A 427 17.41 28.19 -16.48
CA GLY A 427 18.60 29.03 -16.57
C GLY A 427 18.33 30.49 -16.96
N GLN A 428 18.40 31.41 -16.00
CA GLN A 428 18.66 32.81 -16.35
C GLN A 428 20.13 32.97 -16.74
N THR A 429 20.37 33.21 -18.03
CA THR A 429 21.29 34.29 -18.40
C THR A 429 20.47 35.38 -19.08
N ARG A 430 20.79 36.65 -18.77
CA ARG A 430 20.04 37.83 -19.23
C ARG A 430 19.78 37.72 -20.75
N ASN A 431 18.49 37.70 -21.10
CA ASN A 431 17.91 37.81 -22.45
C ASN A 431 17.58 36.51 -23.22
N ASN A 432 17.76 35.29 -22.69
CA ASN A 432 17.21 34.07 -23.31
C ASN A 432 16.80 33.06 -22.22
N ALA A 433 15.49 32.92 -21.95
CA ALA A 433 14.99 31.81 -21.14
C ALA A 433 15.01 30.54 -21.99
N SER A 434 15.92 29.61 -21.71
CA SER A 434 15.94 28.30 -22.37
C SER A 434 14.63 27.56 -22.06
N ARG A 435 13.89 27.10 -23.07
CA ARG A 435 12.67 26.32 -22.84
C ARG A 435 12.97 24.82 -22.89
N CYS A 436 12.55 24.06 -21.87
CA CYS A 436 12.86 22.62 -21.82
C CYS A 436 12.25 21.79 -22.96
N ASP A 437 11.27 22.34 -23.68
CA ASP A 437 10.70 21.75 -24.89
C ASP A 437 11.51 22.02 -26.16
N GLU A 438 12.38 23.04 -26.13
CA GLU A 438 13.35 23.39 -27.18
C GLU A 438 14.73 22.75 -26.92
N ILE A 439 15.00 22.30 -25.69
CA ILE A 439 16.20 21.53 -25.34
C ILE A 439 16.13 20.13 -25.97
N GLY A 440 17.20 19.76 -26.68
CA GLY A 440 17.38 18.47 -27.32
C GLY A 440 18.69 17.80 -26.94
N VAL A 441 18.97 16.64 -27.56
CA VAL A 441 20.18 15.84 -27.29
C VAL A 441 21.49 16.62 -27.51
N ASN A 442 21.50 17.53 -28.48
CA ASN A 442 22.67 18.34 -28.86
C ASN A 442 22.82 19.63 -28.04
N SER A 443 21.89 19.94 -27.12
CA SER A 443 21.95 21.14 -26.29
C SER A 443 23.06 21.06 -25.23
N PRO A 444 23.55 22.20 -24.72
CA PRO A 444 24.56 22.23 -23.65
C PRO A 444 24.14 21.41 -22.42
N GLN A 445 25.10 20.72 -21.79
CA GLN A 445 24.83 19.86 -20.64
C GLN A 445 24.31 20.64 -19.42
N THR A 446 24.76 21.89 -19.25
CA THR A 446 24.27 22.79 -18.21
C THR A 446 22.76 23.05 -18.33
N ASP A 447 22.28 23.26 -19.55
CA ASP A 447 20.87 23.57 -19.81
C ASP A 447 20.01 22.31 -19.63
N LYS A 448 20.51 21.15 -20.10
CA LYS A 448 19.89 19.84 -19.87
C LYS A 448 19.76 19.53 -18.37
N ASN A 449 20.84 19.70 -17.61
CA ASN A 449 20.82 19.48 -16.15
C ASN A 449 19.85 20.43 -15.45
N THR A 450 19.79 21.69 -15.88
CA THR A 450 18.85 22.68 -15.32
C THR A 450 17.39 22.25 -15.53
N CYS A 451 17.05 21.78 -16.74
CA CYS A 451 15.72 21.25 -17.05
C CYS A 451 15.37 19.98 -16.26
N LEU A 452 16.33 19.07 -16.10
CA LEU A 452 16.13 17.84 -15.33
C LEU A 452 15.93 18.13 -13.85
N ASN A 453 16.75 19.02 -13.28
CA ASN A 453 16.62 19.43 -11.89
C ASN A 453 15.27 20.10 -11.67
N TYR A 454 14.88 21.06 -12.52
CA TYR A 454 13.58 21.71 -12.43
C TYR A 454 12.41 20.72 -12.32
N CYS A 455 12.37 19.70 -13.18
CA CYS A 455 11.31 18.72 -13.14
C CYS A 455 11.34 17.85 -11.88
N ASN A 456 12.51 17.34 -11.52
CA ASN A 456 12.65 16.48 -10.34
C ASN A 456 12.39 17.25 -9.05
N ASP A 457 12.90 18.48 -8.92
CA ASP A 457 12.72 19.35 -7.78
C ASP A 457 11.25 19.77 -7.64
N SER A 458 10.55 19.99 -8.75
CA SER A 458 9.11 20.27 -8.73
C SER A 458 8.32 19.10 -8.14
N LEU A 459 8.62 17.87 -8.60
CA LEU A 459 8.03 16.65 -8.04
C LEU A 459 8.36 16.48 -6.55
N GLU A 460 9.63 16.61 -6.17
CA GLU A 460 10.02 16.47 -4.76
C GLU A 460 9.36 17.52 -3.86
N ALA A 461 9.27 18.77 -4.32
CA ALA A 461 8.58 19.81 -3.57
C ALA A 461 7.09 19.49 -3.38
N ALA A 462 6.40 19.00 -4.41
CA ALA A 462 5.00 18.57 -4.26
C ALA A 462 4.83 17.41 -3.27
N LEU A 463 5.76 16.45 -3.24
CA LEU A 463 5.72 15.36 -2.28
C LEU A 463 6.07 15.84 -0.86
N ASP A 464 6.97 16.81 -0.71
CA ASP A 464 7.29 17.45 0.57
C ASP A 464 6.10 18.19 1.15
N LEU A 465 5.35 18.91 0.31
CA LEU A 465 4.12 19.60 0.71
C LEU A 465 3.12 18.62 1.32
N LEU A 466 2.84 17.50 0.62
CA LEU A 466 1.92 16.47 1.12
C LEU A 466 2.44 15.82 2.41
N PHE A 467 3.74 15.56 2.49
CA PHE A 467 4.36 14.92 3.65
C PHE A 467 4.41 15.81 4.91
N LEU A 468 4.65 17.11 4.73
CA LEU A 468 4.74 18.09 5.80
C LEU A 468 3.36 18.54 6.29
N GLU A 469 2.32 18.30 5.50
CA GLU A 469 0.95 18.59 5.90
C GLU A 469 0.58 17.80 7.18
N PRO A 470 -0.06 18.46 8.18
CA PRO A 470 -0.42 17.83 9.46
C PRO A 470 -1.36 16.61 9.36
N ASN A 471 -2.44 16.68 8.58
CA ASN A 471 -3.34 15.56 8.37
C ASN A 471 -2.63 14.28 7.91
N THR A 472 -1.58 14.37 7.08
CA THR A 472 -0.84 13.18 6.63
C THR A 472 -0.39 12.32 7.81
N ALA A 473 0.13 12.93 8.88
CA ALA A 473 0.55 12.18 10.06
C ALA A 473 -0.62 11.47 10.74
N VAL A 474 -1.76 12.16 10.89
CA VAL A 474 -2.96 11.65 11.56
C VAL A 474 -3.63 10.53 10.74
N MET A 475 -3.78 10.75 9.44
CA MET A 475 -4.40 9.82 8.49
C MET A 475 -3.62 8.50 8.44
N ILE A 476 -2.30 8.57 8.24
CA ILE A 476 -1.45 7.37 8.17
C ILE A 476 -1.41 6.64 9.51
N SER A 477 -1.32 7.38 10.63
CA SER A 477 -1.34 6.78 11.97
C SER A 477 -2.63 6.01 12.22
N ARG A 478 -3.80 6.62 11.96
CA ARG A 478 -5.10 5.94 12.13
C ARG A 478 -5.23 4.71 11.24
N GLN A 479 -4.90 4.82 9.94
CA GLN A 479 -5.05 3.71 9.01
C GLN A 479 -4.12 2.53 9.37
N LEU A 480 -2.88 2.80 9.77
CA LEU A 480 -1.96 1.75 10.24
C LEU A 480 -2.47 1.07 11.51
N ILE A 481 -3.00 1.83 12.48
CA ILE A 481 -3.63 1.26 13.69
C ILE A 481 -4.80 0.34 13.29
N GLN A 482 -5.68 0.77 12.39
CA GLN A 482 -6.79 -0.04 11.89
C GLN A 482 -6.34 -1.32 11.18
N ARG A 483 -5.26 -1.27 10.41
CA ARG A 483 -4.76 -2.46 9.71
C ARG A 483 -4.01 -3.43 10.64
N LEU A 484 -3.43 -2.96 11.74
CA LEU A 484 -2.57 -3.78 12.61
C LEU A 484 -3.27 -4.25 13.90
N VAL A 485 -4.05 -3.40 14.56
CA VAL A 485 -4.47 -3.60 15.96
C VAL A 485 -5.99 -3.54 16.14
N THR A 486 -6.64 -2.41 15.81
CA THR A 486 -8.04 -2.19 16.17
C THR A 486 -8.78 -1.28 15.19
N SER A 487 -10.04 -1.61 14.87
CA SER A 487 -10.88 -0.81 13.97
C SER A 487 -11.31 0.53 14.60
N ASN A 488 -11.29 0.62 15.94
CA ASN A 488 -11.82 1.73 16.73
C ASN A 488 -10.78 2.25 17.74
N PRO A 489 -9.62 2.78 17.29
CA PRO A 489 -8.65 3.36 18.20
C PRO A 489 -9.22 4.56 18.95
N THR A 490 -8.81 4.77 20.20
CA THR A 490 -9.21 6.00 20.91
C THR A 490 -8.53 7.23 20.27
N PRO A 491 -9.11 8.42 20.43
CA PRO A 491 -8.48 9.66 19.97
C PRO A 491 -7.07 9.86 20.57
N GLN A 492 -6.87 9.47 21.84
CA GLN A 492 -5.57 9.59 22.50
C GLN A 492 -4.53 8.62 21.93
N TYR A 493 -4.94 7.43 21.48
CA TYR A 493 -4.04 6.49 20.82
C TYR A 493 -3.57 7.05 19.47
N ILE A 494 -4.49 7.60 18.67
CA ILE A 494 -4.14 8.27 17.42
C ILE A 494 -3.16 9.41 17.70
N GLU A 495 -3.44 10.28 18.68
CA GLU A 495 -2.59 11.42 19.02
C GLU A 495 -1.15 11.00 19.39
N ARG A 496 -1.00 9.97 20.23
CA ARG A 496 0.33 9.46 20.64
C ARG A 496 1.14 8.96 19.45
N VAL A 497 0.51 8.20 18.54
CA VAL A 497 1.20 7.68 17.35
C VAL A 497 1.50 8.79 16.36
N THR A 498 0.57 9.73 16.16
CA THR A 498 0.78 10.93 15.34
C THR A 498 2.01 11.69 15.80
N ARG A 499 2.17 11.97 17.11
CA ARG A 499 3.37 12.66 17.63
C ARG A 499 4.68 11.93 17.28
N VAL A 500 4.67 10.59 17.28
CA VAL A 500 5.84 9.78 16.86
C VAL A 500 6.09 9.87 15.36
N PHE A 501 5.02 9.92 14.55
CA PHE A 501 5.15 10.20 13.12
C PHE A 501 5.76 11.58 12.89
N GLU A 502 5.31 12.59 13.62
CA GLU A 502 5.84 13.95 13.50
C GLU A 502 7.31 14.05 13.92
N ASN A 503 7.69 13.31 14.96
CA ASN A 503 9.06 13.23 15.46
C ASN A 503 9.29 11.92 16.22
N ASN A 504 10.19 11.08 15.70
CA ASN A 504 10.56 9.79 16.31
C ASN A 504 11.39 9.90 17.61
N GLY A 505 11.49 11.08 18.22
CA GLY A 505 12.35 11.39 19.37
C GLY A 505 13.79 11.76 19.01
N SER A 506 14.17 11.64 17.73
CA SER A 506 15.48 12.05 17.20
C SER A 506 15.36 13.17 16.14
N GLY A 507 14.20 13.82 16.04
CA GLY A 507 13.94 14.88 15.08
C GLY A 507 13.60 14.40 13.65
N THR A 508 13.37 13.10 13.45
CA THR A 508 13.01 12.56 12.14
C THR A 508 11.49 12.37 12.04
N ARG A 509 10.86 13.08 11.10
CA ARG A 509 9.44 12.90 10.72
C ARG A 509 9.30 11.67 9.82
N GLY A 510 8.21 10.93 9.95
CA GLY A 510 7.80 9.85 9.06
C GLY A 510 8.60 8.55 9.20
N ASP A 511 9.32 8.33 10.31
CA ASP A 511 9.98 7.04 10.58
C ASP A 511 8.94 5.95 10.83
N LEU A 512 8.65 5.14 9.81
CA LEU A 512 7.60 4.11 9.87
C LEU A 512 7.92 3.01 10.88
N PHE A 513 9.20 2.71 11.12
CA PHE A 513 9.54 1.76 12.17
C PHE A 513 9.20 2.31 13.56
N ALA A 514 9.51 3.57 13.83
CA ALA A 514 9.14 4.21 15.09
C ALA A 514 7.62 4.28 15.27
N VAL A 515 6.88 4.60 14.20
CA VAL A 515 5.41 4.62 14.19
C VAL A 515 4.84 3.22 14.47
N VAL A 516 5.29 2.19 13.75
CA VAL A 516 4.83 0.80 13.97
C VAL A 516 5.18 0.31 15.38
N LYS A 517 6.37 0.67 15.90
CA LYS A 517 6.74 0.39 17.28
C LYS A 517 5.77 1.06 18.25
N ALA A 518 5.44 2.34 18.06
CA ALA A 518 4.51 3.07 18.91
C ALA A 518 3.11 2.46 18.90
N ILE A 519 2.63 2.01 17.73
CA ILE A 519 1.36 1.28 17.57
C ILE A 519 1.37 0.00 18.40
N LEU A 520 2.35 -0.88 18.16
CA LEU A 520 2.36 -2.21 18.80
C LEU A 520 2.69 -2.16 20.29
N MET A 521 3.34 -1.10 20.76
CA MET A 521 3.66 -0.86 22.16
C MET A 521 2.62 0.01 22.88
N ASP A 522 1.54 0.43 22.23
CA ASP A 522 0.55 1.26 22.92
C ASP A 522 -0.19 0.46 24.00
N PRO A 523 -0.52 1.07 25.16
CA PRO A 523 -1.32 0.41 26.19
C PRO A 523 -2.63 -0.20 25.65
N GLU A 524 -3.29 0.43 24.68
CA GLU A 524 -4.51 -0.11 24.06
C GLU A 524 -4.27 -1.36 23.23
N ALA A 525 -3.10 -1.49 22.60
CA ALA A 525 -2.72 -2.66 21.82
C ALA A 525 -2.27 -3.84 22.70
N ARG A 526 -1.64 -3.54 23.84
CA ARG A 526 -0.99 -4.52 24.73
C ARG A 526 -1.88 -5.02 25.85
N SER A 527 -2.80 -4.18 26.34
CA SER A 527 -3.69 -4.54 27.45
C SER A 527 -4.52 -5.77 27.11
N ALA A 528 -4.60 -6.71 28.05
CA ALA A 528 -5.45 -7.88 27.88
C ALA A 528 -6.90 -7.41 27.69
N PRO A 529 -7.67 -8.04 26.78
CA PRO A 529 -9.11 -7.81 26.72
C PRO A 529 -9.65 -8.18 28.09
N SER A 530 -10.11 -7.21 28.89
CA SER A 530 -10.78 -7.57 30.13
C SER A 530 -12.07 -8.30 29.76
N ASN A 531 -12.45 -9.29 30.58
CA ASN A 531 -13.73 -9.99 30.42
C ASN A 531 -14.93 -9.09 30.77
N ASP A 532 -14.70 -7.78 30.95
CA ASP A 532 -15.74 -6.82 31.24
C ASP A 532 -16.58 -6.65 30.00
N ALA A 533 -17.85 -7.05 30.10
CA ALA A 533 -18.89 -6.87 29.09
C ALA A 533 -19.13 -5.40 28.67
N GLY A 534 -18.35 -4.44 29.20
CA GLY A 534 -18.46 -3.00 28.91
C GLY A 534 -17.46 -2.45 27.89
N LEU A 535 -16.43 -3.20 27.46
CA LEU A 535 -15.45 -2.72 26.47
C LEU A 535 -15.83 -3.20 25.05
N VAL A 536 -16.91 -2.64 24.51
CA VAL A 536 -17.47 -2.98 23.19
C VAL A 536 -16.64 -2.49 21.99
N ASN A 537 -15.60 -1.68 22.24
CA ASN A 537 -14.85 -0.93 21.22
C ASN A 537 -13.40 -1.39 21.00
N ARG A 538 -12.99 -2.58 21.50
CA ARG A 538 -11.61 -3.05 21.38
C ARG A 538 -11.40 -4.15 20.33
N GLY A 539 -10.24 -4.09 19.67
CA GLY A 539 -9.84 -5.05 18.64
C GLY A 539 -10.42 -4.73 17.26
N LYS A 540 -10.37 -5.70 16.36
CA LYS A 540 -10.93 -5.62 15.01
C LYS A 540 -11.43 -6.97 14.52
N PRO A 541 -12.39 -7.04 13.60
CA PRO A 541 -12.62 -8.28 12.86
C PRO A 541 -11.34 -8.69 12.11
N ARG A 542 -10.98 -9.98 12.15
CA ARG A 542 -9.84 -10.52 11.41
C ARG A 542 -10.14 -10.54 9.92
N GLU A 543 -9.22 -10.00 9.15
CA GLU A 543 -9.25 -10.09 7.69
C GLU A 543 -9.22 -11.57 7.26
N PRO A 544 -10.04 -11.97 6.27
CA PRO A 544 -10.10 -13.35 5.80
C PRO A 544 -8.75 -13.95 5.43
N MET A 545 -7.90 -13.19 4.73
CA MET A 545 -6.58 -13.67 4.33
C MET A 545 -5.66 -13.93 5.53
N LEU A 546 -5.74 -13.08 6.56
CA LEU A 546 -4.94 -13.24 7.77
C LEU A 546 -5.36 -14.50 8.55
N LYS A 547 -6.65 -14.87 8.55
CA LYS A 547 -7.10 -16.13 9.18
C LYS A 547 -6.43 -17.35 8.57
N LEU A 548 -6.40 -17.43 7.24
CA LEU A 548 -5.80 -18.54 6.51
C LEU A 548 -4.29 -18.63 6.75
N VAL A 549 -3.58 -17.51 6.61
CA VAL A 549 -2.11 -17.49 6.80
C VAL A 549 -1.75 -17.75 8.26
N GLN A 550 -2.52 -17.23 9.21
CA GLN A 550 -2.33 -17.50 10.64
C GLN A 550 -2.50 -18.98 10.95
N LEU A 551 -3.53 -19.62 10.41
CA LEU A 551 -3.74 -21.06 10.54
C LEU A 551 -2.49 -21.84 10.07
N TRP A 552 -2.04 -21.60 8.85
CA TRP A 552 -0.87 -22.29 8.31
C TRP A 552 0.39 -22.04 9.13
N ARG A 553 0.64 -20.78 9.49
CA ARG A 553 1.86 -20.41 10.20
C ARG A 553 1.86 -20.91 11.65
N ALA A 554 0.78 -20.73 12.40
CA ALA A 554 0.72 -21.06 13.83
C ALA A 554 0.79 -22.57 14.12
N PHE A 555 0.32 -23.39 13.17
CA PHE A 555 0.26 -24.84 13.29
C PHE A 555 1.20 -25.59 12.34
N GLY A 556 2.14 -24.90 11.69
CA GLY A 556 3.24 -25.54 10.98
C GLY A 556 2.85 -26.24 9.67
N ALA A 557 1.94 -25.65 8.90
CA ALA A 557 1.70 -26.11 7.54
C ALA A 557 2.97 -25.93 6.70
N ILE A 558 3.19 -26.87 5.79
CA ILE A 558 4.25 -26.79 4.79
C ILE A 558 3.61 -26.75 3.41
N SER A 559 4.30 -26.10 2.47
CA SER A 559 3.90 -26.16 1.07
C SER A 559 3.92 -27.60 0.58
N GLY A 560 3.19 -27.86 -0.50
CA GLY A 560 3.37 -29.12 -1.24
C GLY A 560 4.80 -29.27 -1.77
N ASP A 561 5.07 -30.42 -2.41
CA ASP A 561 6.37 -30.77 -3.02
C ASP A 561 7.12 -29.54 -3.55
N THR A 562 8.27 -29.27 -2.93
CA THR A 562 9.13 -28.15 -3.30
C THR A 562 9.87 -28.57 -4.55
N ARG A 563 9.58 -27.91 -5.67
CA ARG A 563 10.33 -28.15 -6.90
C ARG A 563 11.82 -27.88 -6.67
N ALA A 564 12.65 -28.52 -7.49
CA ALA A 564 14.11 -28.36 -7.43
C ALA A 564 14.58 -26.89 -7.58
N ASP A 565 13.76 -26.03 -8.18
CA ASP A 565 14.00 -24.59 -8.34
C ASP A 565 13.53 -23.73 -7.14
N GLY A 566 13.06 -24.37 -6.06
CA GLY A 566 12.58 -23.70 -4.86
C GLY A 566 11.14 -23.17 -4.96
N TYR A 567 10.43 -23.38 -6.07
CA TYR A 567 9.02 -23.02 -6.16
C TYR A 567 8.15 -23.93 -5.30
N ARG A 568 7.43 -23.28 -4.36
CA ARG A 568 6.56 -23.90 -3.38
C ARG A 568 5.11 -23.59 -3.70
N ARG A 569 4.27 -24.62 -3.76
CA ARG A 569 2.84 -24.48 -4.05
C ARG A 569 2.04 -24.38 -2.75
N TRP A 570 1.23 -23.32 -2.63
CA TRP A 570 0.39 -23.02 -1.46
C TRP A 570 -1.07 -23.40 -1.71
N PRO A 571 -2.13 -22.58 -1.58
CA PRO A 571 -3.47 -23.16 -1.72
C PRO A 571 -3.81 -23.43 -3.19
N ASN A 572 -4.52 -24.52 -3.42
CA ASN A 572 -5.28 -24.74 -4.66
C ASN A 572 -6.76 -24.51 -4.34
N MET A 573 -7.21 -23.27 -4.47
CA MET A 573 -8.57 -22.84 -4.14
C MET A 573 -9.47 -23.05 -5.35
N SER A 574 -10.54 -23.84 -5.27
CA SER A 574 -11.41 -24.07 -6.44
C SER A 574 -12.76 -23.41 -6.26
N CYS A 575 -13.07 -22.47 -7.16
CA CYS A 575 -14.30 -21.67 -7.14
C CYS A 575 -15.38 -22.22 -8.09
N GLY A 576 -15.51 -23.55 -8.20
CA GLY A 576 -16.57 -24.17 -9.01
C GLY A 576 -16.39 -24.13 -10.53
N SER A 577 -15.23 -23.71 -11.07
CA SER A 577 -14.88 -23.89 -12.48
C SER A 577 -13.43 -24.33 -12.64
N VAL A 578 -13.24 -25.41 -13.41
CA VAL A 578 -11.95 -25.96 -13.83
C VAL A 578 -11.14 -24.88 -14.56
N GLY A 579 -10.16 -24.27 -13.90
CA GLY A 579 -9.11 -23.48 -14.57
C GLY A 579 -8.63 -22.21 -13.87
N GLY A 580 -9.35 -21.68 -12.88
CA GLY A 580 -8.94 -20.46 -12.16
C GLY A 580 -9.11 -20.60 -10.64
N SER A 581 -8.01 -20.51 -9.90
CA SER A 581 -7.97 -20.72 -8.46
C SER A 581 -7.56 -19.44 -7.74
N TRP A 582 -8.54 -18.59 -7.40
CA TRP A 582 -8.26 -17.29 -6.83
C TRP A 582 -8.85 -17.14 -5.42
N PRO A 583 -8.10 -16.63 -4.43
CA PRO A 583 -8.63 -16.49 -3.07
C PRO A 583 -9.84 -15.55 -2.94
N ASP A 584 -9.97 -14.55 -3.81
CA ASP A 584 -11.06 -13.58 -3.79
C ASP A 584 -12.44 -14.19 -4.06
N CYS A 585 -12.52 -15.35 -4.72
CA CYS A 585 -13.81 -16.02 -4.91
C CYS A 585 -14.42 -16.57 -3.61
N ILE A 586 -13.57 -16.91 -2.62
CA ILE A 586 -13.98 -17.48 -1.32
C ILE A 586 -13.96 -16.38 -0.25
N TYR A 587 -12.92 -15.56 -0.27
CA TYR A 587 -12.61 -14.61 0.79
C TYR A 587 -12.89 -13.15 0.42
N GLN A 588 -13.24 -12.85 -0.84
CA GLN A 588 -13.37 -11.48 -1.37
C GLN A 588 -12.12 -10.61 -1.15
N GLN A 589 -10.98 -11.27 -0.92
CA GLN A 589 -9.69 -10.67 -0.63
C GLN A 589 -8.59 -11.54 -1.22
N ARG A 590 -7.65 -10.95 -1.94
CA ARG A 590 -6.42 -11.62 -2.39
C ARG A 590 -5.23 -10.66 -2.42
N PRO A 591 -3.98 -11.14 -2.31
CA PRO A 591 -2.82 -10.27 -2.36
C PRO A 591 -2.72 -9.42 -3.62
N LEU A 592 -2.71 -8.10 -3.46
CA LEU A 592 -2.72 -7.10 -4.54
C LEU A 592 -3.88 -7.24 -5.54
N GLY A 593 -5.04 -7.75 -5.11
CA GLY A 593 -6.23 -7.87 -5.95
C GLY A 593 -7.42 -7.07 -5.43
N ALA A 594 -7.17 -5.87 -4.91
CA ALA A 594 -8.23 -4.96 -4.47
C ALA A 594 -9.17 -4.61 -5.65
N PRO A 595 -10.49 -4.59 -5.45
CA PRO A 595 -11.44 -4.33 -6.53
C PRO A 595 -11.35 -2.90 -7.08
N THR A 596 -10.94 -1.94 -6.25
CA THR A 596 -10.80 -0.51 -6.61
C THR A 596 -9.61 0.12 -5.89
N VAL A 597 -9.31 1.38 -6.21
CA VAL A 597 -8.31 2.19 -5.49
C VAL A 597 -8.68 2.40 -4.02
N PHE A 598 -9.96 2.25 -3.64
CA PHE A 598 -10.46 2.34 -2.26
C PHE A 598 -10.27 1.07 -1.43
N ASN A 599 -9.38 0.16 -1.86
CA ASN A 599 -9.10 -1.13 -1.21
C ASN A 599 -10.29 -2.12 -1.30
N PHE A 600 -10.22 -3.23 -0.55
CA PHE A 600 -11.30 -4.24 -0.42
C PHE A 600 -12.53 -3.71 0.32
N TYR A 601 -12.33 -2.74 1.21
CA TYR A 601 -13.35 -2.21 2.10
C TYR A 601 -12.97 -0.80 2.58
N GLU A 602 -13.97 0.01 2.87
CA GLU A 602 -13.85 1.39 3.31
C GLU A 602 -13.35 1.49 4.76
N PRO A 603 -12.38 2.37 5.07
CA PRO A 603 -11.84 2.53 6.43
C PRO A 603 -12.87 2.91 7.51
N ASP A 604 -13.99 3.51 7.08
CA ASP A 604 -15.04 4.04 7.96
C ASP A 604 -16.35 3.23 7.85
N PHE A 605 -16.31 2.04 7.21
CA PHE A 605 -17.49 1.20 7.10
C PHE A 605 -17.98 0.74 8.48
N GLN A 606 -19.28 0.86 8.70
CA GLN A 606 -19.98 0.39 9.90
C GLN A 606 -20.99 -0.68 9.50
N ALA A 607 -20.82 -1.90 10.01
CA ALA A 607 -21.79 -2.96 9.74
C ALA A 607 -23.16 -2.60 10.35
N PRO A 608 -24.26 -2.74 9.60
CA PRO A 608 -25.60 -2.49 10.12
C PRO A 608 -25.91 -3.32 11.37
N GLY A 609 -26.66 -2.73 12.30
CA GLY A 609 -27.03 -3.37 13.57
C GLY A 609 -26.37 -2.70 14.78
N GLU A 610 -25.96 -3.50 15.77
CA GLU A 610 -25.42 -3.01 17.04
C GLU A 610 -24.14 -2.19 16.86
N ILE A 611 -23.25 -2.59 15.94
CA ILE A 611 -22.01 -1.89 15.62
C ILE A 611 -22.29 -0.45 15.17
N ALA A 612 -23.13 -0.27 14.15
CA ALA A 612 -23.52 1.07 13.67
C ALA A 612 -24.33 1.86 14.71
N THR A 613 -25.17 1.19 15.51
CA THR A 613 -25.95 1.84 16.59
C THR A 613 -25.03 2.43 17.67
N LEU A 614 -23.90 1.78 17.93
CA LEU A 614 -22.87 2.24 18.85
C LEU A 614 -21.87 3.21 18.19
N GLY A 615 -22.03 3.52 16.90
CA GLY A 615 -21.13 4.40 16.14
C GLY A 615 -19.73 3.80 15.94
N LEU A 616 -19.60 2.48 15.99
CA LEU A 616 -18.32 1.77 15.84
C LEU A 616 -18.07 1.41 14.37
N PHE A 617 -16.80 1.40 14.00
CA PHE A 617 -16.31 0.96 12.70
C PHE A 617 -16.01 -0.54 12.71
N SER A 618 -16.33 -1.21 11.60
CA SER A 618 -15.98 -2.60 11.36
C SER A 618 -15.62 -2.83 9.88
N PRO A 619 -14.55 -2.18 9.37
CA PRO A 619 -14.22 -2.16 7.94
C PRO A 619 -14.18 -3.56 7.30
N GLU A 620 -13.54 -4.50 7.98
CA GLU A 620 -13.30 -5.86 7.50
C GLU A 620 -14.60 -6.66 7.29
N LEU A 621 -15.71 -6.26 7.92
CA LEU A 621 -17.01 -6.93 7.74
C LEU A 621 -17.69 -6.54 6.43
N GLN A 622 -17.27 -5.49 5.72
CA GLN A 622 -17.88 -5.10 4.45
C GLN A 622 -17.76 -6.19 3.37
N ILE A 623 -16.70 -7.00 3.45
CA ILE A 623 -16.45 -8.12 2.53
C ILE A 623 -16.91 -9.48 3.08
N VAL A 624 -17.55 -9.49 4.26
CA VAL A 624 -18.09 -10.70 4.89
C VAL A 624 -19.61 -10.70 4.75
N ASN A 625 -20.12 -11.67 4.03
CA ASN A 625 -21.55 -11.92 3.81
C ASN A 625 -21.87 -13.41 4.03
N GLU A 626 -23.14 -13.78 3.91
CA GLU A 626 -23.60 -15.15 4.18
C GLU A 626 -22.90 -16.19 3.30
N SER A 627 -22.62 -15.84 2.04
CA SER A 627 -21.95 -16.73 1.09
C SER A 627 -20.48 -16.94 1.46
N THR A 628 -19.74 -15.84 1.65
CA THR A 628 -18.31 -15.88 1.97
C THR A 628 -18.04 -16.48 3.35
N ALA A 629 -18.94 -16.27 4.33
CA ALA A 629 -18.84 -16.91 5.64
C ALA A 629 -18.89 -18.45 5.54
N VAL A 630 -19.82 -18.98 4.74
CA VAL A 630 -19.95 -20.43 4.49
C VAL A 630 -18.78 -20.96 3.65
N LEU A 631 -18.42 -20.26 2.57
CA LEU A 631 -17.31 -20.67 1.70
C LEU A 631 -15.97 -20.67 2.44
N ALA A 632 -15.69 -19.65 3.25
CA ALA A 632 -14.49 -19.56 4.06
C ALA A 632 -14.41 -20.68 5.09
N ALA A 633 -15.53 -20.99 5.77
CA ALA A 633 -15.59 -22.12 6.70
C ALA A 633 -15.27 -23.44 5.99
N ASN A 634 -15.88 -23.69 4.84
CA ASN A 634 -15.64 -24.89 4.04
C ASN A 634 -14.18 -24.96 3.55
N ASP A 635 -13.62 -23.86 3.05
CA ASP A 635 -12.22 -23.83 2.60
C ASP A 635 -11.26 -24.07 3.76
N LEU A 636 -11.44 -23.44 4.92
CA LEU A 636 -10.59 -23.69 6.09
C LEU A 636 -10.57 -25.17 6.50
N LEU A 637 -11.70 -25.86 6.41
CA LEU A 637 -11.75 -27.31 6.62
C LEU A 637 -10.94 -28.06 5.54
N LEU A 638 -11.11 -27.70 4.26
CA LEU A 638 -10.36 -28.30 3.16
C LEU A 638 -8.83 -28.10 3.31
N GLN A 639 -8.40 -26.90 3.73
CA GLN A 639 -6.98 -26.61 3.96
C GLN A 639 -6.42 -27.41 5.16
N LEU A 640 -7.20 -27.56 6.24
CA LEU A 640 -6.83 -28.38 7.40
C LEU A 640 -6.69 -29.86 7.04
N CYS A 641 -7.61 -30.38 6.24
CA CYS A 641 -7.70 -31.80 5.89
C CYS A 641 -6.90 -32.16 4.61
N SER A 642 -6.19 -31.19 4.03
CA SER A 642 -5.38 -31.35 2.82
C SER A 642 -4.43 -32.54 2.94
N GLY A 643 -4.49 -33.47 1.97
CA GLY A 643 -3.58 -34.61 1.90
C GLY A 643 -3.93 -35.80 2.79
N ARG A 644 -5.07 -35.79 3.51
CA ARG A 644 -5.46 -36.89 4.42
C ARG A 644 -6.25 -38.03 3.77
N ASN A 645 -6.70 -37.89 2.51
CA ASN A 645 -7.14 -38.97 1.61
C ASN A 645 -7.51 -38.36 0.25
N ASN A 646 -8.02 -39.18 -0.68
CA ASN A 646 -8.45 -38.74 -2.02
C ASN A 646 -9.57 -37.69 -2.01
N SER A 647 -10.29 -37.55 -0.89
CA SER A 647 -11.41 -36.61 -0.73
C SER A 647 -11.06 -35.39 0.14
N ASN A 648 -9.82 -35.27 0.62
CA ASN A 648 -9.37 -34.25 1.57
C ASN A 648 -10.34 -34.05 2.74
N ASN A 649 -10.91 -35.14 3.27
CA ASN A 649 -11.72 -35.06 4.48
C ASN A 649 -10.86 -35.51 5.68
N CYS A 650 -11.06 -34.92 6.85
CA CYS A 650 -10.27 -35.24 8.05
C CYS A 650 -10.60 -36.64 8.63
N SER A 651 -11.18 -37.55 7.84
CA SER A 651 -11.58 -38.89 8.28
C SER A 651 -10.52 -39.96 8.04
N SER A 652 -9.28 -39.59 7.73
CA SER A 652 -8.19 -40.54 7.46
C SER A 652 -6.83 -39.96 7.90
N PRO A 653 -5.80 -40.80 8.15
CA PRO A 653 -4.42 -40.35 8.37
C PRO A 653 -3.88 -39.65 7.13
N LEU A 654 -2.75 -38.92 7.22
CA LEU A 654 -2.11 -38.38 6.01
C LEU A 654 -1.87 -39.50 4.99
N SER A 655 -2.16 -39.27 3.71
CA SER A 655 -1.86 -40.25 2.66
C SER A 655 -0.36 -40.56 2.64
N GLY A 656 0.01 -41.81 2.33
CA GLY A 656 1.41 -42.24 2.26
C GLY A 656 2.28 -41.46 1.26
N THR A 657 1.67 -40.64 0.41
CA THR A 657 2.32 -39.63 -0.41
C THR A 657 1.71 -38.26 -0.11
N PRO A 658 2.51 -37.27 0.34
CA PRO A 658 2.01 -35.91 0.56
C PRO A 658 1.56 -35.21 -0.73
N PRO A 659 0.65 -34.22 -0.66
CA PRO A 659 0.22 -33.48 -1.84
C PRO A 659 1.38 -32.63 -2.42
N ASN A 660 1.53 -32.66 -3.74
CA ASN A 660 2.55 -31.88 -4.47
C ASN A 660 2.02 -30.60 -5.12
N THR A 661 0.72 -30.33 -4.99
CA THR A 661 0.05 -29.18 -5.62
C THR A 661 -0.46 -28.14 -4.62
N ARG A 662 -0.40 -28.42 -3.32
CA ARG A 662 -0.95 -27.53 -2.30
C ARG A 662 -0.35 -27.72 -0.91
N ALA A 663 -0.55 -26.73 -0.04
CA ALA A 663 -0.13 -26.79 1.36
C ALA A 663 -0.87 -27.89 2.15
N TYR A 664 -0.21 -28.43 3.17
CA TYR A 664 -0.78 -29.43 4.08
C TYR A 664 -0.10 -29.37 5.46
N PHE A 665 -0.73 -29.97 6.45
CA PHE A 665 -0.14 -30.15 7.77
C PHE A 665 0.55 -31.51 7.85
N PRO A 666 1.88 -31.57 8.08
CA PRO A 666 2.56 -32.83 8.27
C PRO A 666 2.08 -33.50 9.56
N ASP A 667 2.13 -34.83 9.60
CA ASP A 667 1.69 -35.58 10.78
C ASP A 667 2.40 -35.15 12.06
N SER A 668 3.69 -34.80 11.99
CA SER A 668 4.45 -34.28 13.14
C SER A 668 3.87 -32.97 13.70
N ALA A 669 3.40 -32.06 12.84
CA ALA A 669 2.80 -30.80 13.29
C ALA A 669 1.43 -31.04 13.95
N VAL A 670 0.65 -31.98 13.41
CA VAL A 670 -0.63 -32.37 14.01
C VAL A 670 -0.42 -33.13 15.31
N ASP A 671 0.61 -33.96 15.41
CA ASP A 671 0.99 -34.64 16.66
C ASP A 671 1.44 -33.65 17.74
N GLU A 672 2.19 -32.61 17.38
CA GLU A 672 2.57 -31.53 18.32
C GLU A 672 1.34 -30.83 18.90
N LEU A 673 0.32 -30.59 18.08
CA LEU A 673 -0.96 -30.04 18.52
C LEU A 673 -1.73 -31.04 19.39
N ALA A 674 -2.02 -32.20 18.82
CA ALA A 674 -2.91 -33.21 19.38
C ALA A 674 -2.37 -33.83 20.68
N GLY A 675 -1.04 -33.85 20.83
CA GLY A 675 -0.35 -34.64 21.85
C GLY A 675 -0.41 -36.13 21.55
N THR A 676 0.07 -36.91 22.51
CA THR A 676 -0.03 -38.38 22.50
C THR A 676 -0.94 -38.81 23.64
N CYS A 677 -1.97 -39.58 23.34
CA CYS A 677 -2.71 -40.34 24.35
C CYS A 677 -2.72 -41.83 23.96
N GLY A 678 -3.05 -42.70 24.91
CA GLY A 678 -3.17 -44.14 24.66
C GLY A 678 -4.39 -44.47 23.79
N THR A 679 -5.12 -45.53 24.11
CA THR A 679 -6.38 -45.88 23.43
C THR A 679 -7.52 -44.89 23.71
N SER A 680 -7.40 -44.06 24.75
CA SER A 680 -8.35 -43.00 25.12
C SER A 680 -7.60 -41.81 25.73
N CYS A 681 -7.99 -40.59 25.36
CA CYS A 681 -7.48 -39.35 25.96
C CYS A 681 -8.19 -39.04 27.30
N SER A 682 -7.41 -38.54 28.26
CA SER A 682 -7.95 -38.07 29.54
C SER A 682 -8.56 -36.66 29.40
N PRO A 683 -9.45 -36.25 30.32
CA PRO A 683 -9.96 -34.89 30.36
C PRO A 683 -8.86 -33.80 30.41
N ALA A 684 -7.72 -34.11 31.04
CA ALA A 684 -6.58 -33.19 31.10
C ALA A 684 -5.89 -33.03 29.73
N ASP A 685 -5.83 -34.10 28.93
CA ASP A 685 -5.29 -34.04 27.56
C ASP A 685 -6.17 -33.17 26.65
N ASP A 686 -7.49 -33.28 26.81
CA ASP A 686 -8.48 -32.47 26.10
C ASP A 686 -8.39 -30.99 26.48
N GLN A 687 -8.26 -30.70 27.78
CA GLN A 687 -7.99 -29.35 28.25
C GLN A 687 -6.67 -28.80 27.66
N ALA A 688 -5.61 -29.59 27.65
CA ALA A 688 -4.31 -29.16 27.12
C ALA A 688 -4.39 -28.84 25.61
N LEU A 689 -5.14 -29.63 24.83
CA LEU A 689 -5.41 -29.33 23.42
C LEU A 689 -6.14 -27.99 23.24
N ILE A 690 -7.21 -27.76 24.02
CA ILE A 690 -7.98 -26.52 23.98
C ILE A 690 -7.10 -25.32 24.35
N GLU A 691 -6.26 -25.43 25.38
CA GLU A 691 -5.37 -24.33 25.78
C GLU A 691 -4.26 -24.07 24.76
N LYS A 692 -3.73 -25.10 24.07
CA LYS A 692 -2.81 -24.89 22.93
C LYS A 692 -3.46 -24.08 21.82
N ILE A 693 -4.71 -24.40 21.47
CA ILE A 693 -5.47 -23.65 20.47
C ILE A 693 -5.74 -22.23 20.97
N ASN A 694 -6.19 -22.08 22.22
CA ASN A 694 -6.42 -20.78 22.86
C ASN A 694 -5.18 -19.87 22.79
N VAL A 695 -4.01 -20.36 23.22
CA VAL A 695 -2.79 -19.55 23.22
C VAL A 695 -2.36 -19.21 21.79
N ARG A 696 -2.24 -20.18 20.87
CA ARG A 696 -1.69 -19.91 19.53
C ARG A 696 -2.64 -19.08 18.65
N LEU A 697 -3.94 -19.35 18.75
CA LEU A 697 -4.93 -18.81 17.82
C LEU A 697 -5.66 -17.57 18.38
N PHE A 698 -6.00 -17.59 19.67
CA PHE A 698 -6.74 -16.53 20.36
C PHE A 698 -5.86 -15.66 21.25
N GLY A 699 -4.57 -15.97 21.39
CA GLY A 699 -3.69 -15.27 22.33
C GLY A 699 -4.22 -15.33 23.76
N GLY A 700 -4.80 -16.47 24.15
CA GLY A 700 -5.35 -16.69 25.50
C GLY A 700 -6.74 -16.10 25.75
N SER A 701 -7.37 -15.44 24.76
CA SER A 701 -8.64 -14.74 24.92
C SER A 701 -9.89 -15.56 24.59
N MET A 702 -9.77 -16.88 24.38
CA MET A 702 -10.91 -17.79 24.19
C MET A 702 -11.83 -17.74 25.40
N SER A 703 -13.13 -17.54 25.18
CA SER A 703 -14.08 -17.30 26.25
C SER A 703 -14.30 -18.49 27.17
N GLY A 704 -14.55 -18.17 28.44
CA GLY A 704 -14.96 -19.12 29.47
C GLY A 704 -13.81 -19.91 30.11
N THR A 705 -14.20 -20.90 30.92
CA THR A 705 -13.31 -21.68 31.79
C THR A 705 -13.67 -23.15 31.77
N LEU A 706 -12.71 -24.02 32.07
CA LEU A 706 -12.94 -25.44 32.35
C LEU A 706 -12.76 -25.69 33.85
N GLY A 707 -13.84 -25.50 34.61
CA GLY A 707 -13.85 -25.60 36.07
C GLY A 707 -14.09 -27.01 36.62
N ASP A 708 -14.66 -27.92 35.83
CA ASP A 708 -14.85 -29.33 36.20
C ASP A 708 -14.59 -30.24 35.01
N LEU A 709 -13.43 -30.88 35.01
CA LEU A 709 -13.01 -31.80 33.95
C LEU A 709 -13.68 -33.18 34.04
N ASN A 710 -14.26 -33.54 35.19
CA ASN A 710 -14.88 -34.84 35.38
C ASN A 710 -16.32 -34.87 34.85
N ASN A 711 -16.95 -33.71 34.70
CA ASN A 711 -18.30 -33.57 34.16
C ASN A 711 -18.33 -32.48 33.07
N ALA A 712 -18.29 -32.89 31.81
CA ALA A 712 -18.33 -31.98 30.67
C ALA A 712 -19.62 -31.13 30.58
N ALA A 713 -20.72 -31.59 31.17
CA ALA A 713 -21.99 -30.87 31.24
C ALA A 713 -22.11 -29.96 32.47
N SER A 714 -21.06 -29.88 33.32
CA SER A 714 -21.04 -29.02 34.50
C SER A 714 -21.18 -27.55 34.11
N GLY A 715 -22.05 -26.81 34.82
CA GLY A 715 -22.18 -25.36 34.66
C GLY A 715 -20.93 -24.57 35.09
N ALA A 716 -19.96 -25.23 35.74
CA ALA A 716 -18.63 -24.66 36.00
C ALA A 716 -17.76 -24.55 34.73
N ASN A 717 -18.12 -25.28 33.68
CA ASN A 717 -17.52 -25.15 32.36
C ASN A 717 -18.32 -24.11 31.57
N THR A 718 -17.67 -23.03 31.14
CA THR A 718 -18.34 -21.90 30.46
C THR A 718 -17.69 -21.55 29.11
N GLY A 719 -18.40 -20.76 28.31
CA GLY A 719 -17.90 -20.18 27.06
C GLY A 719 -17.51 -21.19 25.97
N LEU A 720 -16.70 -20.73 25.02
CA LEU A 720 -16.23 -21.54 23.90
C LEU A 720 -15.37 -22.72 24.37
N LYS A 721 -14.58 -22.55 25.45
CA LYS A 721 -13.80 -23.64 26.03
C LYS A 721 -14.68 -24.83 26.42
N ALA A 722 -15.80 -24.57 27.10
CA ALA A 722 -16.74 -25.62 27.49
C ALA A 722 -17.43 -26.28 26.30
N VAL A 723 -17.79 -25.51 25.27
CA VAL A 723 -18.38 -26.06 24.04
C VAL A 723 -17.42 -27.04 23.36
N LEU A 724 -16.16 -26.63 23.16
CA LEU A 724 -15.15 -27.48 22.54
C LEU A 724 -14.86 -28.73 23.40
N PHE A 725 -14.75 -28.55 24.71
CA PHE A 725 -14.53 -29.66 25.65
C PHE A 725 -15.68 -30.66 25.62
N LYS A 726 -16.92 -30.19 25.69
CA LYS A 726 -18.11 -31.03 25.59
C LYS A 726 -18.15 -31.80 24.27
N LEU A 727 -17.85 -31.17 23.14
CA LEU A 727 -17.83 -31.85 21.84
C LEU A 727 -16.75 -32.94 21.76
N LEU A 728 -15.57 -32.71 22.32
CA LEU A 728 -14.53 -33.74 22.47
C LEU A 728 -15.05 -34.93 23.31
N ARG A 729 -15.73 -34.65 24.43
CA ARG A 729 -16.25 -35.69 25.33
C ARG A 729 -17.46 -36.45 24.80
N ASP A 730 -18.38 -35.79 24.09
CA ASP A 730 -19.69 -36.34 23.74
C ASP A 730 -19.82 -36.82 22.28
N GLY A 731 -19.01 -36.31 21.33
CA GLY A 731 -19.34 -36.46 19.89
C GLY A 731 -18.19 -36.70 18.92
N ILE A 732 -16.97 -36.23 19.18
CA ILE A 732 -15.84 -36.41 18.24
C ILE A 732 -15.15 -37.78 18.44
N THR A 733 -15.28 -38.38 19.63
CA THR A 733 -14.52 -39.57 20.09
C THR A 733 -15.15 -40.93 19.76
N THR A 734 -16.45 -41.02 19.43
CA THR A 734 -17.18 -42.31 19.51
C THR A 734 -17.56 -42.99 18.20
N SER A 735 -17.28 -42.43 17.00
CA SER A 735 -17.80 -43.04 15.75
C SER A 735 -16.95 -42.92 14.48
N LEU A 736 -15.63 -42.75 14.54
CA LEU A 736 -14.84 -42.51 13.31
C LEU A 736 -14.14 -43.73 12.69
N GLY A 737 -14.39 -44.94 13.19
CA GLY A 737 -14.00 -46.20 12.54
C GLY A 737 -12.50 -46.40 12.31
N GLU A 738 -11.65 -45.75 13.12
CA GLU A 738 -10.19 -45.83 13.04
C GLU A 738 -9.62 -46.73 14.14
N SER A 739 -8.69 -47.61 13.78
CA SER A 739 -8.10 -48.60 14.69
C SER A 739 -6.81 -48.12 15.36
N ASN A 740 -6.13 -47.14 14.76
CA ASN A 740 -4.93 -46.53 15.33
C ASN A 740 -5.31 -45.35 16.24
N PRO A 741 -5.03 -45.42 17.56
CA PRO A 741 -5.44 -44.36 18.49
C PRO A 741 -4.84 -42.98 18.18
N GLN A 742 -3.59 -42.91 17.70
CA GLN A 742 -2.98 -41.62 17.35
C GLN A 742 -3.68 -40.98 16.15
N ASN A 743 -4.15 -41.79 15.20
CA ASN A 743 -4.92 -41.28 14.08
C ASN A 743 -6.27 -40.74 14.54
N THR A 744 -6.97 -41.40 15.46
CA THR A 744 -8.19 -40.87 16.08
C THR A 744 -7.92 -39.52 16.74
N ARG A 745 -6.84 -39.41 17.53
CA ARG A 745 -6.47 -38.16 18.21
C ARG A 745 -6.10 -37.03 17.24
N ARG A 746 -5.41 -37.32 16.13
CA ARG A 746 -5.16 -36.33 15.07
C ARG A 746 -6.46 -35.78 14.49
N ARG A 747 -7.48 -36.63 14.27
CA ARG A 747 -8.79 -36.20 13.75
C ARG A 747 -9.49 -35.30 14.75
N GLU A 748 -9.51 -35.68 16.02
CA GLU A 748 -10.06 -34.87 17.11
C GLU A 748 -9.45 -33.47 17.15
N ALA A 749 -8.11 -33.38 17.06
CA ALA A 749 -7.40 -32.11 17.06
C ALA A 749 -7.77 -31.24 15.86
N LEU A 750 -7.88 -31.81 14.66
CA LEU A 750 -8.22 -31.06 13.45
C LEU A 750 -9.67 -30.57 13.44
N TYR A 751 -10.63 -31.39 13.87
CA TYR A 751 -12.02 -30.96 13.99
C TYR A 751 -12.20 -29.91 15.09
N THR A 752 -11.53 -30.08 16.23
CA THR A 752 -11.53 -29.07 17.31
C THR A 752 -10.94 -27.76 16.84
N LEU A 753 -9.83 -27.81 16.10
CA LEU A 753 -9.20 -26.63 15.49
C LEU A 753 -10.13 -25.97 14.46
N HIS A 754 -10.80 -26.76 13.61
CA HIS A 754 -11.76 -26.24 12.65
C HIS A 754 -12.92 -25.50 13.35
N LEU A 755 -13.53 -26.12 14.37
CA LEU A 755 -14.60 -25.51 15.17
C LEU A 755 -14.15 -24.21 15.83
N ALA A 756 -12.91 -24.18 16.33
CA ALA A 756 -12.32 -22.96 16.88
C ALA A 756 -12.11 -21.87 15.82
N LEU A 757 -11.70 -22.22 14.60
CA LEU A 757 -11.49 -21.28 13.48
C LEU A 757 -12.78 -20.68 12.93
N ILE A 758 -13.91 -21.39 13.01
CA ILE A 758 -15.21 -20.87 12.55
C ILE A 758 -16.01 -20.21 13.67
N ALA A 759 -15.50 -20.23 14.90
CA ALA A 759 -16.16 -19.59 16.02
C ALA A 759 -16.18 -18.05 15.85
N PRO A 760 -17.29 -17.38 16.21
CA PRO A 760 -17.39 -15.92 16.15
C PRO A 760 -16.26 -15.20 16.89
N GLU A 761 -15.77 -15.78 17.98
CA GLU A 761 -14.66 -15.23 18.77
C GLU A 761 -13.35 -15.16 17.98
N PHE A 762 -13.06 -16.15 17.13
CA PHE A 762 -11.85 -16.15 16.31
C PHE A 762 -11.95 -15.11 15.19
N ASN A 763 -13.16 -14.79 14.74
CA ASN A 763 -13.38 -13.71 13.79
C ASN A 763 -12.95 -12.36 14.35
N THR A 764 -12.65 -12.24 15.65
CA THR A 764 -12.12 -11.02 16.27
C THR A 764 -10.63 -11.16 16.58
N GLN A 765 -9.84 -10.19 16.14
CA GLN A 765 -8.47 -9.94 16.59
C GLN A 765 -8.58 -9.04 17.81
N ARG A 766 -8.13 -9.56 18.95
CA ARG A 766 -8.18 -8.85 20.23
C ARG A 766 -6.77 -8.50 20.69
#